data_AF-A0A2V1A9X4-F1
#
_entry.id   AF-A0A2V1A9X4-F1
#
_cell.length_a   1.000
_cell.length_b   1.000
_cell.length_c   1.000
_cell.angle_alpha   90.00
_cell.angle_beta   90.00
_cell.angle_gamma   90.00
#
_symmetry.space_group_name_H-M   'P 1'
#
loop_
_entity.id
_entity.type
_entity.pdbx_description
1 polymer ?
#
loop_
_entity_poly.entity_id
_entity_poly.type
_entity_poly.pdbx_seq_one_letter_code
_entity_poly.pdbx_strand_id
1 'polypeptide(L)'
;MAASDDTATLVHQFIASVASGEVSNEAPQKISERLASGTLTLLQFIQVLGPTLTSDDPTTRSYALNCLSVTLDLSKTTVRLTNQDVNVLLQFLVKKFEDEKLTVHILGALTSLVQFKKFLPRVNDNLITLTVAITDAYEPRKHLAKVRYEGFNLLQTLFNSHSEAIFSNPEFSEAFTKAFVHVASGEKDPRNLLMSFRLNVAINEKFQFQDRTTNSTHDQLLTDLFDVCFCYFPISFSPPANDPYKITAADLKKELRKTIASQSQFAQDTFPSLFEKLTSTNPSVRNDVLQTLLLCVQNYEASTVEQYWVTIWDALKFEILHNDVSIFQPQASTIIPPQYETIDDSDDNKTLILTLRTLSIVAERLSSSQESVESLVETVKNDLKSNLESEDSKTVKQSVLLICSLGSVSVSVFNKFVDFFFSFGVWGKYVRSDLEDEDKADDDMEVDISLTVARQRDLIDNLGFVFTANLVLNRPTHLLNYKDHLLIFLGQLLQTSSKLDKTLKCKITQQLVKLISLDDFLVINEVQLILGWLNDNLIDFVKSGNSGWEKDIFLTEIVSGIVHLMTEGSDEKINANVGCVIEIVLPTLLDNISDANILTIIRKLCVNYRILEVLSIRLLNKIEFDNCDKEQLDSIIDCLISSFNQTQSVKPFMANTWNKTFNPRFLDLIIAKSSDDAAILELSGQLLGLVTRYTEKSKQQDVLDETMKKFSGEKEVGGGLLNVFTEPSPKVTILKHFLAKVDKTCQLPSDVHGKIEQCMHNTSSAADEFVRMGYLQLIAILVNKFTPQNDETNGSILQRSFANFQGNENSLEIATWILKGLIMRGDQVGSKYLNELLVEVFRSDDTAHSKQTSRCFSILMADLDVFMNPENSKSKIVSGVSNLNVKLLYKQQIFENILGRVLEKFQVTQNDEKKEVLLGTLAIIISNISSKVLKPHLREVFPLVLNGLSIESAVVLKASLDTFNVIITETPDLISENIDSLVTKLVDLSTTKIVSGKKLVNDEQIRYLALECLEGIFNSVELPQVVKYQASTRDRLRVCLDDKKRSVRKKACDVRQVLYELGR
;
A
#
# COMPACT_ATOMS: atom_id res chain seq x y z
N MET A 1 69.59 0.93 31.54
CA MET A 1 69.61 2.41 31.48
C MET A 1 69.19 2.91 30.10
N ALA A 2 69.80 2.49 28.99
CA ALA A 2 69.40 2.96 27.64
C ALA A 2 67.91 2.76 27.26
N ALA A 3 67.27 1.66 27.68
CA ALA A 3 65.84 1.43 27.42
C ALA A 3 64.89 2.32 28.26
N SER A 4 65.37 2.87 29.39
CA SER A 4 64.58 3.70 30.30
C SER A 4 64.44 5.15 29.81
N ASP A 5 65.53 5.73 29.32
CA ASP A 5 65.53 7.12 28.79
C ASP A 5 64.71 7.25 27.50
N ASP A 6 64.73 6.20 26.68
CA ASP A 6 63.96 6.16 25.43
C ASP A 6 62.46 5.96 25.70
N THR A 7 62.07 5.17 26.71
CA THR A 7 60.68 5.07 27.15
C THR A 7 60.17 6.37 27.80
N ALA A 8 60.99 7.06 28.60
CA ALA A 8 60.64 8.38 29.14
C ALA A 8 60.41 9.40 28.01
N THR A 9 61.21 9.32 26.94
CA THR A 9 61.04 10.15 25.74
C THR A 9 59.71 9.85 25.04
N LEU A 10 59.33 8.58 24.87
CA LEU A 10 58.04 8.18 24.30
C LEU A 10 56.85 8.66 25.13
N VAL A 11 56.94 8.58 26.46
CA VAL A 11 55.91 9.08 27.39
C VAL A 11 55.77 10.60 27.26
N HIS A 12 56.87 11.35 27.25
CA HIS A 12 56.83 12.80 27.08
C HIS A 12 56.31 13.22 25.70
N GLN A 13 56.67 12.47 24.64
CA GLN A 13 56.13 12.69 23.29
C GLN A 13 54.61 12.53 23.27
N PHE A 14 54.07 11.49 23.91
CA PHE A 14 52.62 11.29 23.98
C PHE A 14 51.94 12.38 24.81
N ILE A 15 52.49 12.76 25.96
CA ILE A 15 51.92 13.83 26.79
C ILE A 15 51.91 15.16 26.01
N ALA A 16 53.00 15.48 25.30
CA ALA A 16 53.09 16.67 24.48
C ALA A 16 52.09 16.66 23.31
N SER A 17 51.90 15.52 22.64
CA SER A 17 50.94 15.39 21.53
C SER A 17 49.49 15.52 22.00
N VAL A 18 49.14 14.92 23.14
CA VAL A 18 47.80 15.06 23.71
C VAL A 18 47.56 16.51 24.18
N ALA A 19 48.58 17.17 24.72
CA ALA A 19 48.50 18.58 25.11
C ALA A 19 48.35 19.53 23.91
N SER A 20 48.89 19.20 22.73
CA SER A 20 48.74 19.97 21.49
C SER A 20 47.44 19.68 20.73
N GLY A 21 46.63 18.70 21.17
CA GLY A 21 45.39 18.29 20.51
C GLY A 21 45.57 17.29 19.36
N GLU A 22 46.80 16.82 19.12
CA GLU A 22 47.11 15.79 18.13
C GLU A 22 47.12 14.40 18.79
N VAL A 23 46.03 13.64 18.64
CA VAL A 23 45.94 12.28 19.20
C VAL A 23 46.68 11.30 18.29
N SER A 24 47.95 11.02 18.57
CA SER A 24 48.76 9.98 17.89
C SER A 24 48.98 8.77 18.79
N ASN A 25 48.65 7.58 18.28
CA ASN A 25 48.84 6.31 18.98
C ASN A 25 50.24 5.70 18.78
N GLU A 26 51.14 6.36 18.06
CA GLU A 26 52.46 5.81 17.72
C GLU A 26 53.34 5.55 18.96
N ALA A 27 53.36 6.49 19.92
CA ALA A 27 54.14 6.34 21.14
C ALA A 27 53.60 5.21 22.04
N PRO A 28 52.30 5.15 22.38
CA PRO A 28 51.71 4.01 23.08
C PRO A 28 51.91 2.67 22.38
N GLN A 29 51.85 2.63 21.04
CA GLN A 29 52.08 1.41 20.27
C GLN A 29 53.52 0.89 20.42
N LYS A 30 54.52 1.78 20.30
CA LYS A 30 55.93 1.41 20.53
C LYS A 30 56.17 0.96 21.97
N ILE A 31 55.49 1.55 22.96
CA ILE A 31 55.57 1.12 24.36
C ILE A 31 54.95 -0.28 24.51
N SER A 32 53.78 -0.55 23.90
CA SER A 32 53.14 -1.87 23.89
C SER A 32 54.05 -2.95 23.26
N GLU A 33 54.70 -2.67 22.13
CA GLU A 33 55.65 -3.59 21.50
C GLU A 33 56.87 -3.91 22.39
N ARG A 34 57.34 -2.94 23.17
CA ARG A 34 58.41 -3.14 24.16
C ARG A 34 57.97 -3.99 25.35
N LEU A 35 56.76 -3.78 25.83
CA LEU A 35 56.16 -4.61 26.88
C LEU A 35 55.96 -6.06 26.37
N ALA A 36 55.55 -6.23 25.11
CA ALA A 36 55.33 -7.55 24.50
C ALA A 36 56.64 -8.33 24.27
N SER A 37 57.71 -7.62 23.88
CA SER A 37 59.05 -8.21 23.70
C SER A 37 59.80 -8.45 25.01
N GLY A 38 59.27 -8.00 26.16
CA GLY A 38 59.91 -8.11 27.47
C GLY A 38 61.12 -7.19 27.67
N THR A 39 61.34 -6.24 26.74
CA THR A 39 62.44 -5.26 26.81
C THR A 39 62.15 -4.13 27.80
N LEU A 40 60.87 -3.91 28.12
CA LEU A 40 60.37 -3.02 29.17
C LEU A 40 59.46 -3.84 30.08
N THR A 41 59.63 -3.75 31.41
CA THR A 41 58.66 -4.35 32.34
C THR A 41 57.54 -3.36 32.65
N LEU A 42 56.36 -3.88 33.00
CA LEU A 42 55.22 -3.04 33.40
C LEU A 42 55.58 -2.15 34.61
N LEU A 43 56.33 -2.67 35.58
CA LEU A 43 56.80 -1.90 36.72
C LEU A 43 57.69 -0.73 36.30
N GLN A 44 58.62 -0.96 35.35
CA GLN A 44 59.48 0.10 34.81
C GLN A 44 58.66 1.16 34.08
N PHE A 45 57.64 0.75 33.32
CA PHE A 45 56.74 1.69 32.65
C PHE A 45 55.98 2.58 33.65
N ILE A 46 55.41 1.98 34.70
CA ILE A 46 54.70 2.72 35.76
C ILE A 46 55.65 3.64 36.52
N GLN A 47 56.89 3.21 36.79
CA GLN A 47 57.91 4.04 37.44
C GLN A 47 58.29 5.27 36.60
N VAL A 48 58.38 5.10 35.28
CA VAL A 48 58.62 6.22 34.34
C VAL A 48 57.45 7.20 34.34
N LEU A 49 56.21 6.71 34.44
CA LEU A 49 55.02 7.55 34.61
C LEU A 49 54.91 8.15 36.03
N GLY A 50 55.64 7.66 37.02
CA GLY A 50 55.52 8.05 38.42
C GLY A 50 55.56 9.57 38.66
N PRO A 51 56.62 10.29 38.21
CA PRO A 51 56.72 11.73 38.40
C PRO A 51 55.58 12.53 37.79
N THR A 52 55.03 12.09 36.65
CA THR A 52 53.90 12.77 35.98
C THR A 52 52.55 12.39 36.59
N LEU A 53 52.40 11.17 37.10
CA LEU A 53 51.23 10.69 37.84
C LEU A 53 51.09 11.33 39.24
N THR A 54 52.18 11.82 39.83
CA THR A 54 52.21 12.54 41.11
C THR A 54 52.42 14.05 40.97
N SER A 55 52.31 14.60 39.76
CA SER A 55 52.40 16.03 39.51
C SER A 55 51.31 16.79 40.27
N ASP A 56 51.60 17.99 40.76
CA ASP A 56 50.59 18.88 41.37
C ASP A 56 49.54 19.33 40.34
N ASP A 57 49.91 19.36 39.05
CA ASP A 57 49.02 19.73 37.95
C ASP A 57 48.07 18.57 37.55
N PRO A 58 46.74 18.73 37.71
CA PRO A 58 45.78 17.69 37.38
C PRO A 58 45.73 17.33 35.89
N THR A 59 46.04 18.26 34.97
CA THR A 59 46.07 17.94 33.53
C THR A 59 47.24 17.04 33.17
N THR A 60 48.41 17.29 33.75
CA THR A 60 49.59 16.42 33.59
C THR A 60 49.32 15.01 34.11
N ARG A 61 48.65 14.88 35.27
CA ARG A 61 48.23 13.56 35.79
C ARG A 61 47.26 12.85 34.85
N SER A 62 46.30 13.60 34.28
CA SER A 62 45.33 13.08 33.31
C SER A 62 46.01 12.55 32.04
N TYR A 63 46.96 13.28 31.46
CA TYR A 63 47.71 12.83 30.29
C TYR A 63 48.59 11.60 30.57
N ALA A 64 49.23 11.56 31.75
CA ALA A 64 50.01 10.40 32.17
C ALA A 64 49.14 9.14 32.30
N LEU A 65 47.95 9.26 32.90
CA LEU A 65 47.04 8.14 33.01
C LEU A 65 46.40 7.76 31.66
N ASN A 66 46.16 8.73 30.78
CA ASN A 66 45.75 8.47 29.40
C ASN A 66 46.78 7.62 28.67
N CYS A 67 48.08 7.93 28.83
CA CYS A 67 49.16 7.15 28.24
C CYS A 67 49.13 5.69 28.74
N LEU A 68 48.94 5.48 30.04
CA LEU A 68 48.78 4.15 30.63
C LEU A 68 47.56 3.42 30.06
N SER A 69 46.41 4.09 30.01
CA SER A 69 45.14 3.54 29.53
C SER A 69 45.23 3.07 28.07
N VAL A 70 45.72 3.93 27.17
CA VAL A 70 45.89 3.61 25.74
C VAL A 70 46.94 2.52 25.54
N THR A 71 48.04 2.53 26.31
CA THR A 71 49.06 1.49 26.22
C THR A 71 48.50 0.13 26.65
N LEU A 72 47.71 0.08 27.74
CA LEU A 72 47.06 -1.15 28.20
C LEU A 72 46.06 -1.66 27.16
N ASP A 73 45.30 -0.79 26.52
CA ASP A 73 44.38 -1.13 25.43
C ASP A 73 45.09 -1.83 24.26
N LEU A 74 46.20 -1.26 23.80
CA LEU A 74 47.03 -1.85 22.74
C LEU A 74 47.78 -3.11 23.17
N SER A 75 47.85 -3.40 24.47
CA SER A 75 48.64 -4.49 25.05
C SER A 75 47.83 -5.76 25.36
N LYS A 76 46.50 -5.71 25.25
CA LYS A 76 45.56 -6.76 25.69
C LYS A 76 45.89 -8.18 25.18
N THR A 77 46.36 -8.28 23.94
CA THR A 77 46.62 -9.56 23.27
C THR A 77 48.09 -9.93 23.18
N THR A 78 48.98 -8.94 23.30
CA THR A 78 50.42 -9.06 23.05
C THR A 78 51.23 -9.23 24.33
N VAL A 79 50.79 -8.61 25.43
CA VAL A 79 51.51 -8.61 26.71
C VAL A 79 50.94 -9.67 27.64
N ARG A 80 51.82 -10.47 28.26
CA ARG A 80 51.45 -11.46 29.27
C ARG A 80 51.65 -10.89 30.67
N LEU A 81 50.57 -10.42 31.28
CA LEU A 81 50.57 -10.03 32.70
C LEU A 81 50.52 -11.26 33.61
N THR A 82 51.15 -11.19 34.78
CA THR A 82 50.98 -12.19 35.85
C THR A 82 49.77 -11.87 36.72
N ASN A 83 49.32 -12.82 37.55
CA ASN A 83 48.23 -12.57 38.52
C ASN A 83 48.58 -11.44 39.50
N GLN A 84 49.85 -11.32 39.87
CA GLN A 84 50.31 -10.26 40.78
C GLN A 84 50.31 -8.90 40.07
N ASP A 85 50.73 -8.85 38.81
CA ASP A 85 50.69 -7.60 38.02
C ASP A 85 49.27 -7.08 37.88
N VAL A 86 48.31 -7.97 37.60
CA VAL A 86 46.89 -7.60 37.50
C VAL A 86 46.36 -7.07 38.82
N ASN A 87 46.63 -7.73 39.95
CA ASN A 87 46.18 -7.29 41.26
C ASN A 87 46.77 -5.92 41.63
N VAL A 88 48.09 -5.74 41.43
CA VAL A 88 48.76 -4.46 41.73
C VAL A 88 48.21 -3.34 40.85
N LEU A 89 48.00 -3.59 39.55
CA LEU A 89 47.38 -2.62 38.64
C LEU A 89 45.95 -2.28 39.06
N LEU A 90 45.14 -3.27 39.41
CA LEU A 90 43.76 -3.08 39.84
C LEU A 90 43.71 -2.20 41.08
N GLN A 91 44.47 -2.56 42.12
CA GLN A 91 44.57 -1.80 43.37
C GLN A 91 45.08 -0.37 43.14
N PHE A 92 46.05 -0.21 42.24
CA PHE A 92 46.56 1.10 41.85
C PHE A 92 45.47 1.95 41.18
N LEU A 93 44.78 1.42 40.16
CA LEU A 93 43.76 2.13 39.39
C LEU A 93 42.54 2.49 40.26
N VAL A 94 42.07 1.56 41.09
CA VAL A 94 40.95 1.78 42.01
C VAL A 94 41.22 2.93 42.97
N LYS A 95 42.42 2.99 43.56
CA LYS A 95 42.80 4.10 44.46
C LYS A 95 42.85 5.46 43.77
N LYS A 96 42.92 5.51 42.44
CA LYS A 96 42.96 6.78 41.69
C LYS A 96 41.58 7.39 41.47
N PHE A 97 40.48 6.70 41.79
CA PHE A 97 39.13 7.29 41.70
C PHE A 97 38.94 8.53 42.59
N GLU A 98 39.81 8.74 43.60
CA GLU A 98 39.86 9.97 44.40
C GLU A 98 40.09 11.24 43.54
N ASP A 99 40.75 11.12 42.39
CA ASP A 99 40.97 12.24 41.46
C ASP A 99 39.96 12.20 40.30
N GLU A 100 38.91 13.02 40.42
CA GLU A 100 37.79 13.09 39.49
C GLU A 100 38.21 13.34 38.02
N LYS A 101 39.32 14.05 37.78
CA LYS A 101 39.80 14.35 36.42
C LYS A 101 40.43 13.14 35.72
N LEU A 102 40.74 12.09 36.48
CA LEU A 102 41.34 10.85 35.98
C LEU A 102 40.28 9.82 35.58
N THR A 103 39.03 9.96 36.05
CA THR A 103 37.98 8.94 35.98
C THR A 103 37.82 8.31 34.60
N VAL A 104 37.79 9.11 33.52
CA VAL A 104 37.64 8.57 32.16
C VAL A 104 38.77 7.62 31.76
N HIS A 105 40.00 7.92 32.16
CA HIS A 105 41.16 7.09 31.86
C HIS A 105 41.29 5.91 32.84
N ILE A 106 40.84 6.07 34.09
CA ILE A 106 40.72 4.96 35.06
C ILE A 106 39.76 3.91 34.51
N LEU A 107 38.54 4.32 34.12
CA LEU A 107 37.54 3.41 33.55
C LEU A 107 38.06 2.74 32.28
N GLY A 108 38.67 3.48 31.34
CA GLY A 108 39.27 2.89 30.13
C GLY A 108 40.42 1.90 30.43
N ALA A 109 41.25 2.19 31.44
CA ALA A 109 42.33 1.30 31.86
C ALA A 109 41.79 0.03 32.53
N LEU A 110 40.76 0.15 33.38
CA LEU A 110 40.07 -0.98 34.01
C LEU A 110 39.36 -1.85 32.96
N THR A 111 38.68 -1.23 31.98
CA THR A 111 38.06 -1.92 30.85
C THR A 111 39.09 -2.74 30.09
N SER A 112 40.30 -2.20 29.96
CA SER A 112 41.39 -2.92 29.33
C SER A 112 41.92 -4.06 30.20
N LEU A 113 42.07 -3.82 31.49
CA LEU A 113 42.59 -4.78 32.46
C LEU A 113 41.72 -6.03 32.56
N VAL A 114 40.39 -5.89 32.56
CA VAL A 114 39.45 -7.03 32.67
C VAL A 114 39.51 -7.97 31.47
N GLN A 115 40.05 -7.53 30.33
CA GLN A 115 40.20 -8.34 29.12
C GLN A 115 41.50 -9.16 29.08
N PHE A 116 42.45 -8.90 29.98
CA PHE A 116 43.67 -9.71 30.05
C PHE A 116 43.37 -11.12 30.54
N LYS A 117 43.98 -12.14 29.91
CA LYS A 117 43.78 -13.55 30.25
C LYS A 117 44.06 -13.92 31.72
N LYS A 118 44.84 -13.10 32.43
CA LYS A 118 45.18 -13.31 33.85
C LYS A 118 44.35 -12.45 34.80
N PHE A 119 43.41 -11.66 34.29
CA PHE A 119 42.32 -11.17 35.10
C PHE A 119 41.39 -12.35 35.38
N LEU A 120 41.56 -12.94 36.57
CA LEU A 120 40.73 -14.02 37.07
C LEU A 120 39.83 -13.46 38.18
N PRO A 121 38.50 -13.44 38.00
CA PRO A 121 37.56 -12.83 38.96
C PRO A 121 37.73 -13.30 40.41
N ARG A 122 38.03 -14.60 40.59
CA ARG A 122 38.19 -15.27 41.91
C ARG A 122 39.54 -15.06 42.57
N VAL A 123 40.56 -14.64 41.82
CA VAL A 123 41.93 -14.53 42.37
C VAL A 123 42.09 -13.16 43.01
N ASN A 124 42.64 -13.10 44.22
CA ASN A 124 42.86 -11.85 44.97
C ASN A 124 41.60 -10.96 45.10
N ASP A 125 40.41 -11.56 45.08
CA ASP A 125 39.13 -10.86 45.08
C ASP A 125 39.06 -9.74 44.03
N ASN A 126 39.67 -9.95 42.86
CA ASN A 126 39.76 -8.96 41.80
C ASN A 126 38.36 -8.43 41.40
N LEU A 127 37.36 -9.31 41.29
CA LEU A 127 36.01 -8.89 40.94
C LEU A 127 35.38 -8.03 42.04
N ILE A 128 35.41 -8.50 43.29
CA ILE A 128 34.82 -7.78 44.43
C ILE A 128 35.51 -6.44 44.63
N THR A 129 36.85 -6.40 44.58
CA THR A 129 37.63 -5.16 44.65
C THR A 129 37.17 -4.16 43.59
N LEU A 130 36.98 -4.62 42.35
CA LEU A 130 36.53 -3.78 41.25
C LEU A 130 35.09 -3.29 41.42
N THR A 131 34.14 -4.18 41.73
CA THR A 131 32.72 -3.82 41.84
C THR A 131 32.43 -2.95 43.05
N VAL A 132 33.12 -3.19 44.18
CA VAL A 132 33.06 -2.33 45.37
C VAL A 132 33.64 -0.95 45.05
N ALA A 133 34.78 -0.87 44.35
CA ALA A 133 35.32 0.42 43.94
C ALA A 133 34.39 1.22 43.03
N ILE A 134 33.70 0.54 42.09
CA ILE A 134 32.70 1.18 41.23
C ILE A 134 31.53 1.70 42.07
N THR A 135 31.11 0.97 43.10
CA THR A 135 29.97 1.34 43.94
C THR A 135 30.32 2.47 44.92
N ASP A 136 31.50 2.42 45.55
CA ASP A 136 31.86 3.30 46.66
C ASP A 136 32.65 4.55 46.21
N ALA A 137 33.43 4.46 45.14
CA ALA A 137 34.37 5.52 44.74
C ALA A 137 34.02 6.22 43.42
N TYR A 138 33.36 5.54 42.48
CA TYR A 138 32.93 6.15 41.22
C TYR A 138 31.54 6.78 41.38
N GLU A 139 31.39 8.07 41.08
CA GLU A 139 30.11 8.78 41.16
C GLU A 139 29.61 9.21 39.77
N PRO A 140 28.76 8.41 39.09
CA PRO A 140 28.36 8.66 37.70
C PRO A 140 27.77 10.06 37.46
N ARG A 141 26.96 10.56 38.41
CA ARG A 141 26.20 11.82 38.29
C ARG A 141 27.09 13.07 38.24
N LYS A 142 28.34 13.00 38.71
CA LYS A 142 29.31 14.10 38.63
C LYS A 142 29.90 14.28 37.22
N HIS A 143 29.77 13.27 36.36
CA HIS A 143 30.48 13.23 35.09
C HIS A 143 29.59 13.47 33.86
N LEU A 144 30.22 13.93 32.76
CA LEU A 144 29.59 14.10 31.46
C LEU A 144 29.21 12.74 30.83
N ALA A 145 28.25 12.75 29.90
CA ALA A 145 27.73 11.53 29.26
C ALA A 145 28.82 10.63 28.66
N LYS A 146 29.86 11.21 28.05
CA LYS A 146 31.01 10.48 27.49
C LYS A 146 31.78 9.69 28.55
N VAL A 147 31.91 10.21 29.77
CA VAL A 147 32.62 9.51 30.85
C VAL A 147 31.70 8.44 31.46
N ARG A 148 30.41 8.74 31.61
CA ARG A 148 29.41 7.76 32.07
C ARG A 148 29.33 6.54 31.15
N TYR A 149 29.46 6.76 29.84
CA TYR A 149 29.56 5.69 28.84
C TYR A 149 30.68 4.68 29.18
N GLU A 150 31.84 5.15 29.64
CA GLU A 150 32.95 4.26 30.01
C GLU A 150 32.62 3.37 31.22
N GLY A 151 31.77 3.84 32.13
CA GLY A 151 31.26 3.02 33.24
C GLY A 151 30.43 1.84 32.75
N PHE A 152 29.51 2.08 31.81
CA PHE A 152 28.75 1.01 31.17
C PHE A 152 29.63 0.11 30.31
N ASN A 153 30.60 0.67 29.58
CA ASN A 153 31.56 -0.08 28.77
C ASN A 153 32.39 -1.05 29.62
N LEU A 154 32.85 -0.60 30.79
CA LEU A 154 33.55 -1.44 31.77
C LEU A 154 32.68 -2.62 32.22
N LEU A 155 31.46 -2.35 32.69
CA LEU A 155 30.56 -3.40 33.17
C LEU A 155 30.14 -4.37 32.05
N GLN A 156 29.88 -3.86 30.85
CA GLN A 156 29.57 -4.68 29.68
C GLN A 156 30.75 -5.57 29.29
N THR A 157 31.96 -5.04 29.33
CA THR A 157 33.18 -5.81 29.02
C THR A 157 33.45 -6.87 30.08
N LEU A 158 33.23 -6.54 31.35
CA LEU A 158 33.32 -7.45 32.48
C LEU A 158 32.31 -8.60 32.35
N PHE A 159 31.06 -8.28 32.00
CA PHE A 159 30.02 -9.28 31.69
C PHE A 159 30.45 -10.18 30.53
N ASN A 160 30.82 -9.60 29.38
CA ASN A 160 31.15 -10.36 28.17
C ASN A 160 32.35 -11.30 28.37
N SER A 161 33.33 -10.89 29.18
CA SER A 161 34.57 -11.65 29.37
C SER A 161 34.46 -12.69 30.49
N HIS A 162 33.59 -12.47 31.49
CA HIS A 162 33.59 -13.22 32.75
C HIS A 162 32.19 -13.64 33.24
N SER A 163 31.15 -13.62 32.39
CA SER A 163 29.76 -13.90 32.81
C SER A 163 29.61 -15.21 33.58
N GLU A 164 30.23 -16.30 33.12
CA GLU A 164 30.12 -17.60 33.78
C GLU A 164 30.71 -17.56 35.19
N ALA A 165 31.86 -16.91 35.37
CA ALA A 165 32.50 -16.79 36.67
C ALA A 165 31.70 -15.88 37.63
N ILE A 166 31.08 -14.82 37.11
CA ILE A 166 30.24 -13.89 37.88
C ILE A 166 28.99 -14.60 38.37
N PHE A 167 28.20 -15.20 37.46
CA PHE A 167 26.88 -15.74 37.80
C PHE A 167 26.88 -17.15 38.40
N SER A 168 28.04 -17.82 38.48
CA SER A 168 28.19 -19.09 39.20
C SER A 168 28.45 -18.92 40.71
N ASN A 169 28.69 -17.69 41.19
CA ASN A 169 28.91 -17.41 42.61
C ASN A 169 27.91 -16.34 43.08
N PRO A 170 27.01 -16.63 44.05
CA PRO A 170 26.02 -15.68 44.54
C PRO A 170 26.59 -14.32 44.96
N GLU A 171 27.71 -14.30 45.69
CA GLU A 171 28.34 -13.05 46.15
C GLU A 171 28.80 -12.18 44.97
N PHE A 172 29.28 -12.82 43.90
CA PHE A 172 29.74 -12.14 42.70
C PHE A 172 28.59 -11.62 41.86
N SER A 173 27.51 -12.41 41.74
CA SER A 173 26.26 -11.99 41.11
C SER A 173 25.70 -10.74 41.80
N GLU A 174 25.61 -10.76 43.13
CA GLU A 174 25.11 -9.64 43.93
C GLU A 174 25.99 -8.40 43.78
N ALA A 175 27.32 -8.54 43.91
CA ALA A 175 28.24 -7.41 43.82
C ALA A 175 28.26 -6.78 42.42
N PHE A 176 28.23 -7.60 41.37
CA PHE A 176 28.13 -7.11 39.98
C PHE A 176 26.81 -6.37 39.74
N THR A 177 25.71 -6.94 40.22
CA THR A 177 24.37 -6.33 40.07
C THR A 177 24.27 -5.01 40.82
N LYS A 178 24.80 -4.91 42.05
CA LYS A 178 24.89 -3.65 42.81
C LYS A 178 25.70 -2.59 42.07
N ALA A 179 26.86 -2.96 41.54
CA ALA A 179 27.68 -2.05 40.74
C ALA A 179 26.94 -1.58 39.47
N PHE A 180 26.19 -2.47 38.81
CA PHE A 180 25.35 -2.10 37.68
C PHE A 180 24.25 -1.11 38.05
N VAL A 181 23.46 -1.39 39.09
CA VAL A 181 22.40 -0.49 39.58
C VAL A 181 22.97 0.89 39.89
N HIS A 182 24.12 0.95 40.56
CA HIS A 182 24.80 2.20 40.88
C HIS A 182 25.19 3.01 39.62
N VAL A 183 25.79 2.35 38.63
CA VAL A 183 26.17 2.99 37.36
C VAL A 183 24.95 3.43 36.55
N ALA A 184 23.87 2.64 36.57
CA ALA A 184 22.63 2.91 35.85
C ALA A 184 21.79 4.05 36.46
N SER A 185 21.99 4.34 37.74
CA SER A 185 21.13 5.24 38.53
C SER A 185 21.18 6.70 38.08
N GLY A 186 20.12 7.14 37.38
CA GLY A 186 19.91 8.54 36.98
C GLY A 186 20.57 8.93 35.65
N GLU A 187 20.77 7.97 34.74
CA GLU A 187 21.25 8.23 33.38
C GLU A 187 20.20 8.96 32.51
N LYS A 188 20.67 9.79 31.57
CA LYS A 188 19.83 10.59 30.67
C LYS A 188 20.28 10.56 29.21
N ASP A 189 21.52 10.16 28.92
CA ASP A 189 22.03 10.04 27.55
C ASP A 189 21.40 8.81 26.87
N PRO A 190 20.78 8.96 25.68
CA PRO A 190 20.06 7.86 25.03
C PRO A 190 20.96 6.67 24.65
N ARG A 191 22.25 6.88 24.36
CA ARG A 191 23.18 5.78 24.08
C ARG A 191 23.46 4.96 25.32
N ASN A 192 23.70 5.66 26.44
CA ASN A 192 23.97 5.03 27.72
C ASN A 192 22.73 4.28 28.23
N LEU A 193 21.52 4.83 28.03
CA LEU A 193 20.27 4.15 28.35
C LEU A 193 20.10 2.84 27.59
N LEU A 194 20.41 2.81 26.28
CA LEU A 194 20.37 1.55 25.51
C LEU A 194 21.34 0.50 26.06
N MET A 195 22.55 0.90 26.49
CA MET A 195 23.48 -0.02 27.16
C MET A 195 22.94 -0.49 28.50
N SER A 196 22.37 0.42 29.29
CA SER A 196 21.74 0.11 30.58
C SER A 196 20.65 -0.95 30.45
N PHE A 197 19.69 -0.74 29.54
CA PHE A 197 18.60 -1.67 29.28
C PHE A 197 19.11 -3.05 28.85
N ARG A 198 20.05 -3.10 27.90
CA ARG A 198 20.62 -4.37 27.42
C ARG A 198 21.37 -5.13 28.48
N LEU A 199 22.15 -4.43 29.31
CA LEU A 199 22.91 -5.06 30.38
C LEU A 199 21.97 -5.53 31.51
N ASN A 200 20.91 -4.78 31.81
CA ASN A 200 19.86 -5.21 32.76
C ASN A 200 19.19 -6.50 32.29
N VAL A 201 18.75 -6.58 31.03
CA VAL A 201 18.23 -7.82 30.42
C VAL A 201 19.23 -8.97 30.58
N ALA A 202 20.50 -8.73 30.25
CA ALA A 202 21.54 -9.76 30.33
C ALA A 202 21.80 -10.24 31.78
N ILE A 203 21.66 -9.37 32.78
CA ILE A 203 21.68 -9.74 34.21
C ILE A 203 20.47 -10.60 34.54
N ASN A 204 19.27 -10.17 34.15
CA ASN A 204 18.02 -10.88 34.43
C ASN A 204 17.99 -12.30 33.85
N GLU A 205 18.59 -12.52 32.68
CA GLU A 205 18.70 -13.83 32.04
C GLU A 205 19.75 -14.75 32.69
N LYS A 206 20.78 -14.19 33.33
CA LYS A 206 21.92 -14.96 33.88
C LYS A 206 21.84 -15.16 35.38
N PHE A 207 21.32 -14.19 36.13
CA PHE A 207 21.22 -14.27 37.57
C PHE A 207 19.99 -15.11 37.95
N GLN A 208 20.25 -16.27 38.56
CA GLN A 208 19.22 -17.08 39.22
C GLN A 208 18.77 -16.42 40.52
N PHE A 209 17.74 -15.59 40.43
CA PHE A 209 17.12 -14.99 41.61
C PHE A 209 16.31 -16.03 42.39
N GLN A 210 16.61 -16.17 43.68
CA GLN A 210 15.73 -16.84 44.64
C GLN A 210 14.44 -16.05 44.86
N ASP A 211 13.42 -16.73 45.36
CA ASP A 211 12.10 -16.16 45.63
C ASP A 211 12.18 -14.98 46.61
N ARG A 212 11.52 -13.87 46.26
CA ARG A 212 11.47 -12.62 47.03
C ARG A 212 11.06 -12.80 48.49
N THR A 213 10.18 -13.76 48.79
CA THR A 213 9.70 -14.01 50.16
C THR A 213 10.75 -14.69 51.04
N THR A 214 11.76 -15.31 50.43
CA THR A 214 12.79 -16.11 51.11
C THR A 214 14.14 -15.41 51.19
N ASN A 215 14.42 -14.44 50.32
CA ASN A 215 15.71 -13.76 50.23
C ASN A 215 15.54 -12.26 50.05
N SER A 216 15.68 -11.51 51.14
CA SER A 216 15.52 -10.04 51.16
C SER A 216 16.57 -9.30 50.34
N THR A 217 17.78 -9.84 50.21
CA THR A 217 18.82 -9.24 49.36
C THR A 217 18.42 -9.29 47.90
N HIS A 218 17.92 -10.44 47.45
CA HIS A 218 17.46 -10.61 46.07
C HIS A 218 16.20 -9.79 45.78
N ASP A 219 15.27 -9.69 46.74
CA ASP A 219 14.09 -8.83 46.62
C ASP A 219 14.48 -7.36 46.43
N GLN A 220 15.44 -6.86 47.22
CA GLN A 220 15.96 -5.51 47.05
C GLN A 220 16.62 -5.33 45.68
N LEU A 221 17.44 -6.29 45.23
CA LEU A 221 18.09 -6.20 43.91
C LEU A 221 17.09 -6.21 42.76
N LEU A 222 16.03 -7.03 42.84
CA LEU A 222 14.96 -7.06 41.84
C LEU A 222 14.22 -5.72 41.81
N THR A 223 13.90 -5.16 42.97
CA THR A 223 13.29 -3.83 43.09
C THR A 223 14.19 -2.75 42.47
N ASP A 224 15.47 -2.75 42.82
CA ASP A 224 16.44 -1.79 42.29
C ASP A 224 16.60 -1.91 40.77
N LEU A 225 16.69 -3.14 40.24
CA LEU A 225 16.78 -3.42 38.80
C LEU A 225 15.53 -2.98 38.05
N PHE A 226 14.35 -3.15 38.65
CA PHE A 226 13.10 -2.65 38.10
C PHE A 226 13.06 -1.12 38.13
N ASP A 227 13.38 -0.48 39.25
CA ASP A 227 13.34 0.97 39.41
C ASP A 227 14.27 1.71 38.44
N VAL A 228 15.51 1.21 38.25
CA VAL A 228 16.47 1.82 37.32
C VAL A 228 16.07 1.70 35.84
N CYS A 229 15.06 0.89 35.50
CA CYS A 229 14.50 0.86 34.14
C CYS A 229 13.12 1.53 34.07
N PHE A 230 12.19 1.19 34.97
CA PHE A 230 10.80 1.65 34.91
C PHE A 230 10.66 3.16 35.16
N CYS A 231 11.61 3.82 35.84
CA CYS A 231 11.57 5.27 36.04
C CYS A 231 11.55 6.10 34.74
N TYR A 232 11.90 5.51 33.59
CA TYR A 232 11.81 6.15 32.28
C TYR A 232 10.47 5.92 31.56
N PHE A 233 9.51 5.21 32.17
CA PHE A 233 8.24 4.85 31.57
C PHE A 233 7.13 5.89 31.88
N PRO A 234 6.41 6.43 30.88
CA PRO A 234 6.61 6.28 29.43
C PRO A 234 7.72 7.20 28.90
N ILE A 235 8.37 6.79 27.81
CA ILE A 235 9.46 7.57 27.20
C ILE A 235 8.89 8.72 26.36
N SER A 236 9.20 9.96 26.75
CA SER A 236 8.81 11.20 26.05
C SER A 236 9.95 11.84 25.24
N PHE A 237 10.93 11.04 24.78
CA PHE A 237 12.13 11.51 24.10
C PHE A 237 11.86 12.04 22.68
N SER A 238 12.49 13.16 22.32
CA SER A 238 12.52 13.68 20.94
C SER A 238 13.99 13.84 20.50
N PRO A 239 14.42 13.20 19.40
CA PRO A 239 15.82 13.23 18.98
C PRO A 239 16.26 14.65 18.56
N PRO A 240 17.49 15.08 18.90
CA PRO A 240 18.05 16.32 18.41
C PRO A 240 18.19 16.34 16.88
N ALA A 241 17.99 17.51 16.25
CA ALA A 241 18.03 17.66 14.78
C ALA A 241 19.35 17.18 14.11
N ASN A 242 20.46 17.19 14.85
CA ASN A 242 21.79 16.77 14.40
C ASN A 242 22.35 15.61 15.25
N ASP A 243 21.52 14.63 15.64
CA ASP A 243 22.03 13.46 16.37
C ASP A 243 22.95 12.61 15.46
N PRO A 244 24.26 12.51 15.75
CA PRO A 244 25.19 11.72 14.94
C PRO A 244 24.94 10.21 15.03
N TYR A 245 24.21 9.74 16.05
CA TYR A 245 23.96 8.31 16.29
C TYR A 245 22.59 7.82 15.80
N LYS A 246 21.70 8.74 15.44
CA LYS A 246 20.35 8.47 14.91
C LYS A 246 19.51 7.56 15.82
N ILE A 247 19.60 7.74 17.14
CA ILE A 247 18.79 6.96 18.09
C ILE A 247 17.37 7.54 18.13
N THR A 248 16.38 6.68 17.97
CA THR A 248 14.97 7.09 17.97
C THR A 248 14.29 6.80 19.31
N ALA A 249 13.15 7.45 19.57
CA ALA A 249 12.31 7.13 20.73
C ALA A 249 11.80 5.69 20.69
N ALA A 250 11.53 5.16 19.49
CA ALA A 250 11.09 3.78 19.30
C ALA A 250 12.17 2.76 19.72
N ASP A 251 13.45 3.05 19.45
CA ASP A 251 14.57 2.19 19.88
C ASP A 251 14.61 2.07 21.41
N LEU A 252 14.49 3.21 22.10
CA LEU A 252 14.49 3.24 23.57
C LEU A 252 13.27 2.54 24.16
N LYS A 253 12.06 2.80 23.63
CA LYS A 253 10.82 2.16 24.08
C LYS A 253 10.90 0.64 23.94
N LYS A 254 11.42 0.16 22.80
CA LYS A 254 11.58 -1.27 22.51
C LYS A 254 12.51 -1.95 23.51
N GLU A 255 13.68 -1.37 23.79
CA GLU A 255 14.65 -1.98 24.70
C GLU A 255 14.21 -1.87 26.17
N LEU A 256 13.57 -0.76 26.58
CA LEU A 256 12.94 -0.63 27.90
C LEU A 256 11.88 -1.72 28.10
N ARG A 257 10.99 -1.91 27.13
CA ARG A 257 9.94 -2.93 27.17
C ARG A 257 10.50 -4.34 27.35
N LYS A 258 11.53 -4.67 26.57
CA LYS A 258 12.24 -5.96 26.72
C LYS A 258 12.84 -6.12 28.11
N THR A 259 13.35 -5.05 28.69
CA THR A 259 13.91 -5.05 30.05
C THR A 259 12.85 -5.39 31.08
N ILE A 260 11.71 -4.69 31.07
CA ILE A 260 10.58 -4.94 31.98
C ILE A 260 10.05 -6.39 31.84
N ALA A 261 10.03 -6.91 30.60
CA ALA A 261 9.56 -8.26 30.29
C ALA A 261 10.62 -9.36 30.44
N SER A 262 11.83 -9.07 30.92
CA SER A 262 12.94 -10.05 30.97
C SER A 262 13.00 -10.90 32.24
N GLN A 263 12.21 -10.56 33.28
CA GLN A 263 12.23 -11.26 34.57
C GLN A 263 10.81 -11.40 35.14
N SER A 264 10.34 -12.64 35.29
CA SER A 264 9.00 -12.96 35.82
C SER A 264 8.77 -12.42 37.23
N GLN A 265 9.81 -12.41 38.08
CA GLN A 265 9.69 -11.86 39.43
C GLN A 265 9.52 -10.32 39.48
N PHE A 266 9.59 -9.62 38.34
CA PHE A 266 9.14 -8.23 38.27
C PHE A 266 7.63 -8.10 38.28
N ALA A 267 6.84 -9.16 38.07
CA ALA A 267 5.37 -9.09 38.01
C ALA A 267 4.73 -8.37 39.21
N GLN A 268 5.28 -8.54 40.41
CA GLN A 268 4.84 -7.86 41.63
C GLN A 268 4.87 -6.33 41.51
N ASP A 269 5.86 -5.77 40.80
CA ASP A 269 6.05 -4.33 40.63
C ASP A 269 5.51 -3.85 39.27
N THR A 270 5.73 -4.64 38.22
CA THR A 270 5.34 -4.37 36.83
C THR A 270 3.84 -4.17 36.70
N PHE A 271 3.01 -5.12 37.20
CA PHE A 271 1.57 -5.06 36.97
C PHE A 271 0.92 -3.86 37.67
N PRO A 272 1.12 -3.62 38.98
CA PRO A 272 0.56 -2.43 39.63
C PRO A 272 1.01 -1.13 38.96
N SER A 273 2.30 -1.02 38.61
CA SER A 273 2.86 0.18 37.98
C SER A 273 2.28 0.44 36.59
N LEU A 274 2.13 -0.61 35.77
CA LEU A 274 1.52 -0.50 34.44
C LEU A 274 0.04 -0.17 34.51
N PHE A 275 -0.72 -0.75 35.46
CA PHE A 275 -2.13 -0.44 35.63
C PHE A 275 -2.36 1.01 36.09
N GLU A 276 -1.50 1.55 36.96
CA GLU A 276 -1.53 2.97 37.29
C GLU A 276 -1.37 3.83 36.02
N LYS A 277 -0.40 3.49 35.15
CA LYS A 277 -0.17 4.22 33.90
C LYS A 277 -1.27 4.01 32.85
N LEU A 278 -2.02 2.90 32.90
CA LEU A 278 -3.15 2.65 32.01
C LEU A 278 -4.27 3.68 32.18
N THR A 279 -4.38 4.30 33.37
CA THR A 279 -5.36 5.37 33.65
C THR A 279 -5.07 6.69 32.93
N SER A 280 -3.97 6.78 32.17
CA SER A 280 -3.62 7.97 31.40
C SER A 280 -4.67 8.29 30.33
N THR A 281 -4.98 9.57 30.14
CA THR A 281 -5.83 10.02 29.02
C THR A 281 -5.09 10.11 27.68
N ASN A 282 -3.78 9.84 27.64
CA ASN A 282 -2.98 9.86 26.41
C ASN A 282 -2.96 8.46 25.76
N PRO A 283 -3.52 8.30 24.55
CA PRO A 283 -3.57 7.00 23.86
C PRO A 283 -2.17 6.41 23.63
N SER A 284 -1.15 7.24 23.36
CA SER A 284 0.22 6.78 23.17
C SER A 284 0.81 6.14 24.43
N VAL A 285 0.47 6.68 25.61
CA VAL A 285 0.90 6.11 26.88
C VAL A 285 0.16 4.81 27.17
N ARG A 286 -1.16 4.78 26.95
CA ARG A 286 -1.96 3.55 27.08
C ARG A 286 -1.48 2.45 26.13
N ASN A 287 -1.15 2.79 24.89
CA ASN A 287 -0.56 1.86 23.92
C ASN A 287 0.82 1.36 24.37
N ASP A 288 1.69 2.23 24.90
CA ASP A 288 2.98 1.79 25.47
C ASP A 288 2.77 0.81 26.64
N VAL A 289 1.78 1.08 27.51
CA VAL A 289 1.42 0.20 28.64
C VAL A 289 0.98 -1.17 28.12
N LEU A 290 0.04 -1.22 27.20
CA LEU A 290 -0.51 -2.48 26.69
C LEU A 290 0.51 -3.27 25.87
N GLN A 291 1.34 -2.61 25.06
CA GLN A 291 2.44 -3.30 24.36
C GLN A 291 3.43 -3.91 25.37
N THR A 292 3.65 -3.24 26.50
CA THR A 292 4.54 -3.74 27.57
C THR A 292 3.89 -4.89 28.33
N LEU A 293 2.61 -4.77 28.70
CA LEU A 293 1.82 -5.86 29.29
C LEU A 293 1.83 -7.09 28.38
N LEU A 294 1.55 -6.92 27.08
CA LEU A 294 1.58 -8.02 26.11
C LEU A 294 2.93 -8.75 26.12
N LEU A 295 4.05 -8.02 26.07
CA LEU A 295 5.38 -8.64 26.10
C LEU A 295 5.67 -9.34 27.44
N CYS A 296 5.20 -8.77 28.56
CA CYS A 296 5.34 -9.40 29.88
C CYS A 296 4.58 -10.73 29.94
N VAL A 297 3.32 -10.78 29.51
CA VAL A 297 2.52 -12.02 29.52
C VAL A 297 3.10 -13.08 28.57
N GLN A 298 3.74 -12.66 27.47
CA GLN A 298 4.42 -13.58 26.55
C GLN A 298 5.70 -14.19 27.13
N ASN A 299 6.49 -13.39 27.87
CA ASN A 299 7.83 -13.79 28.31
C ASN A 299 7.87 -14.32 29.75
N TYR A 300 6.95 -13.91 30.61
CA TYR A 300 6.91 -14.40 31.99
C TYR A 300 6.55 -15.89 32.04
N GLU A 301 7.02 -16.54 33.09
CA GLU A 301 6.75 -17.94 33.37
C GLU A 301 5.23 -18.19 33.48
N ALA A 302 4.78 -19.36 33.03
CA ALA A 302 3.36 -19.70 33.02
C ALA A 302 2.73 -19.64 34.42
N SER A 303 3.48 -20.06 35.45
CA SER A 303 3.10 -19.96 36.87
C SER A 303 2.86 -18.52 37.31
N THR A 304 3.68 -17.57 36.84
CA THR A 304 3.52 -16.16 37.16
C THR A 304 2.28 -15.58 36.47
N VAL A 305 2.05 -15.91 35.20
CA VAL A 305 0.83 -15.47 34.50
C VAL A 305 -0.41 -16.06 35.18
N GLU A 306 -0.37 -17.32 35.58
CA GLU A 306 -1.44 -17.98 36.33
C GLU A 306 -1.70 -17.35 37.71
N GLN A 307 -0.67 -16.81 38.36
CA GLN A 307 -0.86 -16.08 39.62
C GLN A 307 -1.58 -14.73 39.43
N TYR A 308 -1.32 -14.02 38.33
CA TYR A 308 -1.77 -12.63 38.12
C TYR A 308 -2.91 -12.45 37.11
N TRP A 309 -3.37 -13.51 36.43
CA TRP A 309 -4.33 -13.37 35.32
C TRP A 309 -5.65 -12.71 35.74
N VAL A 310 -6.16 -12.97 36.94
CA VAL A 310 -7.40 -12.34 37.44
C VAL A 310 -7.20 -10.84 37.59
N THR A 311 -6.05 -10.41 38.12
CA THR A 311 -5.69 -8.99 38.24
C THR A 311 -5.57 -8.32 36.87
N ILE A 312 -4.97 -9.01 35.89
CA ILE A 312 -4.89 -8.53 34.51
C ILE A 312 -6.29 -8.42 33.89
N TRP A 313 -7.14 -9.42 34.08
CA TRP A 313 -8.53 -9.42 33.61
C TRP A 313 -9.33 -8.24 34.18
N ASP A 314 -9.26 -8.02 35.48
CA ASP A 314 -9.97 -6.93 36.17
C ASP A 314 -9.50 -5.55 35.73
N ALA A 315 -8.21 -5.40 35.44
CA ALA A 315 -7.66 -4.15 34.92
C ALA A 315 -8.06 -3.88 33.46
N LEU A 316 -8.18 -4.92 32.63
CA LEU A 316 -8.30 -4.77 31.18
C LEU A 316 -9.73 -4.90 30.63
N LYS A 317 -10.63 -5.65 31.28
CA LYS A 317 -11.98 -5.89 30.75
C LYS A 317 -12.77 -4.60 30.52
N PHE A 318 -12.58 -3.61 31.39
CA PHE A 318 -13.26 -2.32 31.31
C PHE A 318 -12.77 -1.42 30.18
N GLU A 319 -11.54 -1.62 29.69
CA GLU A 319 -11.06 -0.94 28.48
C GLU A 319 -11.90 -1.33 27.26
N ILE A 320 -12.49 -2.53 27.24
CA ILE A 320 -13.42 -2.95 26.18
C ILE A 320 -14.86 -2.59 26.54
N LEU A 321 -15.31 -2.90 27.77
CA LEU A 321 -16.72 -2.72 28.17
C LEU A 321 -17.20 -1.26 28.13
N HIS A 322 -16.31 -0.29 28.39
CA HIS A 322 -16.69 1.12 28.47
C HIS A 322 -16.39 1.95 27.21
N ASN A 323 -15.70 1.39 26.22
CA ASN A 323 -15.31 2.12 25.00
C ASN A 323 -16.12 1.67 23.78
N ASP A 324 -16.09 2.50 22.73
CA ASP A 324 -16.70 2.16 21.44
C ASP A 324 -15.86 1.10 20.71
N VAL A 325 -16.48 -0.03 20.42
CA VAL A 325 -15.88 -1.19 19.76
C VAL A 325 -16.29 -1.27 18.27
N SER A 326 -16.62 -0.13 17.66
CA SER A 326 -17.00 -0.02 16.25
C SER A 326 -15.87 -0.41 15.29
N ILE A 327 -14.60 -0.33 15.70
CA ILE A 327 -13.46 -0.82 14.90
C ILE A 327 -13.57 -2.33 14.60
N PHE A 328 -14.17 -3.11 15.50
CA PHE A 328 -14.38 -4.53 15.32
C PHE A 328 -15.65 -4.80 14.53
N GLN A 329 -15.45 -5.34 13.34
CA GLN A 329 -16.52 -5.61 12.36
C GLN A 329 -16.88 -7.10 12.35
N PRO A 330 -18.17 -7.46 12.52
CA PRO A 330 -18.64 -8.84 12.46
C PRO A 330 -18.31 -9.58 11.17
N GLN A 331 -18.08 -8.87 10.06
CA GLN A 331 -17.81 -9.43 8.74
C GLN A 331 -16.32 -9.77 8.55
N ALA A 332 -15.42 -9.22 9.37
CA ALA A 332 -13.98 -9.41 9.24
C ALA A 332 -13.57 -10.88 9.48
N SER A 333 -12.55 -11.38 8.76
CA SER A 333 -12.08 -12.77 8.91
C SER A 333 -11.29 -13.02 10.20
N THR A 334 -10.90 -11.96 10.92
CA THR A 334 -10.18 -12.03 12.20
C THR A 334 -10.75 -10.98 13.15
N ILE A 335 -10.79 -11.29 14.46
CA ILE A 335 -11.21 -10.33 15.49
C ILE A 335 -10.08 -9.31 15.72
N ILE A 336 -8.84 -9.81 15.84
CA ILE A 336 -7.64 -8.98 15.98
C ILE A 336 -7.02 -8.86 14.58
N PRO A 337 -6.98 -7.65 13.97
CA PRO A 337 -6.42 -7.47 12.64
C PRO A 337 -4.94 -7.87 12.59
N PRO A 338 -4.45 -8.58 11.55
CA PRO A 338 -3.07 -9.09 11.54
C PRO A 338 -1.98 -8.02 11.47
N GLN A 339 -2.30 -6.81 11.03
CA GLN A 339 -1.34 -5.70 10.84
C GLN A 339 -1.55 -4.57 11.84
N TYR A 340 -2.11 -4.85 13.02
CA TYR A 340 -2.41 -3.85 14.04
C TYR A 340 -1.17 -3.06 14.53
N GLU A 341 0.03 -3.61 14.36
CA GLU A 341 1.29 -2.96 14.73
C GLU A 341 1.57 -1.68 13.92
N THR A 342 1.07 -1.60 12.68
CA THR A 342 1.27 -0.45 11.78
C THR A 342 0.33 0.73 12.07
N ILE A 343 -0.71 0.51 12.88
CA ILE A 343 -1.62 1.55 13.35
C ILE A 343 -0.82 2.56 14.17
N ASP A 344 -1.12 3.84 14.01
CA ASP A 344 -0.44 4.91 14.75
C ASP A 344 -0.64 4.74 16.27
N ASP A 345 0.41 4.95 17.07
CA ASP A 345 0.33 4.82 18.53
C ASP A 345 -0.56 5.91 19.18
N SER A 346 -0.95 6.95 18.43
CA SER A 346 -1.92 7.95 18.89
C SER A 346 -3.37 7.54 18.69
N ASP A 347 -3.64 6.45 17.98
CA ASP A 347 -4.99 5.94 17.73
C ASP A 347 -5.52 5.14 18.94
N ASP A 348 -6.67 5.58 19.47
CA ASP A 348 -7.38 4.91 20.57
C ASP A 348 -7.81 3.48 20.20
N ASN A 349 -8.08 3.20 18.92
CA ASN A 349 -8.46 1.85 18.47
C ASN A 349 -7.33 0.84 18.68
N LYS A 350 -6.07 1.27 18.57
CA LYS A 350 -4.91 0.40 18.82
C LYS A 350 -4.90 -0.10 20.26
N THR A 351 -5.38 0.72 21.19
CA THR A 351 -5.51 0.37 22.61
C THR A 351 -6.49 -0.79 22.78
N LEU A 352 -7.68 -0.71 22.15
CA LEU A 352 -8.68 -1.77 22.21
C LEU A 352 -8.15 -3.08 21.61
N ILE A 353 -7.43 -3.01 20.49
CA ILE A 353 -6.85 -4.18 19.83
C ILE A 353 -5.78 -4.83 20.70
N LEU A 354 -4.89 -4.04 21.29
CA LEU A 354 -3.83 -4.53 22.19
C LEU A 354 -4.42 -5.12 23.47
N THR A 355 -5.50 -4.56 24.00
CA THR A 355 -6.23 -5.13 25.14
C THR A 355 -6.76 -6.53 24.83
N LEU A 356 -7.50 -6.67 23.73
CA LEU A 356 -8.00 -7.99 23.29
C LEU A 356 -6.86 -8.97 23.04
N ARG A 357 -5.77 -8.51 22.38
CA ARG A 357 -4.59 -9.35 22.12
C ARG A 357 -3.92 -9.81 23.41
N THR A 358 -3.75 -8.92 24.39
CA THR A 358 -3.15 -9.25 25.68
C THR A 358 -3.98 -10.30 26.42
N LEU A 359 -5.30 -10.10 26.50
CA LEU A 359 -6.22 -11.05 27.12
C LEU A 359 -6.24 -12.41 26.39
N SER A 360 -6.20 -12.42 25.05
CA SER A 360 -6.10 -13.66 24.27
C SER A 360 -4.81 -14.42 24.57
N ILE A 361 -3.66 -13.74 24.71
CA ILE A 361 -2.42 -14.40 25.12
C ILE A 361 -2.52 -14.95 26.54
N VAL A 362 -3.14 -14.22 27.48
CA VAL A 362 -3.41 -14.75 28.83
C VAL A 362 -4.20 -16.07 28.75
N ALA A 363 -5.28 -16.11 27.98
CA ALA A 363 -6.08 -17.33 27.79
C ALA A 363 -5.29 -18.47 27.14
N GLU A 364 -4.42 -18.16 26.18
CA GLU A 364 -3.53 -19.15 25.55
C GLU A 364 -2.57 -19.76 26.58
N ARG A 365 -1.98 -18.93 27.47
CA ARG A 365 -1.06 -19.39 28.52
C ARG A 365 -1.74 -20.25 29.57
N LEU A 366 -3.03 -20.00 29.87
CA LEU A 366 -3.83 -20.80 30.80
C LEU A 366 -4.38 -22.09 30.17
N SER A 367 -4.32 -22.24 28.85
CA SER A 367 -4.91 -23.38 28.13
C SER A 367 -4.16 -24.70 28.32
N SER A 368 -3.03 -24.71 29.06
CA SER A 368 -2.25 -25.93 29.32
C SER A 368 -2.88 -26.84 30.38
N SER A 369 -3.71 -26.32 31.28
CA SER A 369 -4.35 -27.09 32.36
C SER A 369 -5.87 -26.96 32.27
N GLN A 370 -6.57 -28.09 32.44
CA GLN A 370 -8.03 -28.12 32.42
C GLN A 370 -8.62 -27.31 33.58
N GLU A 371 -7.99 -27.33 34.76
CA GLU A 371 -8.44 -26.57 35.95
C GLU A 371 -8.36 -25.06 35.71
N SER A 372 -7.26 -24.58 35.11
CA SER A 372 -7.06 -23.17 34.79
C SER A 372 -8.03 -22.70 33.70
N VAL A 373 -8.36 -23.56 32.73
CA VAL A 373 -9.41 -23.29 31.73
C VAL A 373 -10.78 -23.16 32.38
N GLU A 374 -11.14 -24.06 33.31
CA GLU A 374 -12.41 -24.00 34.03
C GLU A 374 -12.50 -22.73 34.88
N SER A 375 -11.45 -22.40 35.63
CA SER A 375 -11.35 -21.17 36.42
C SER A 375 -11.51 -19.90 35.56
N LEU A 376 -10.82 -19.83 34.41
CA LEU A 376 -10.93 -18.74 33.44
C LEU A 376 -12.37 -18.58 32.96
N VAL A 377 -12.96 -19.68 32.50
CA VAL A 377 -14.31 -19.68 31.91
C VAL A 377 -15.37 -19.31 32.95
N GLU A 378 -15.31 -19.86 34.16
CA GLU A 378 -16.27 -19.54 35.23
C GLU A 378 -16.19 -18.06 35.65
N THR A 379 -14.98 -17.52 35.79
CA THR A 379 -14.78 -16.11 36.14
C THR A 379 -15.35 -15.19 35.08
N VAL A 380 -15.00 -15.42 33.80
CA VAL A 380 -15.49 -14.61 32.68
C VAL A 380 -17.01 -14.74 32.51
N LYS A 381 -17.56 -15.94 32.71
CA LYS A 381 -19.02 -16.15 32.71
C LYS A 381 -19.69 -15.33 33.80
N ASN A 382 -19.24 -15.45 35.04
CA ASN A 382 -19.85 -14.76 36.18
C ASN A 382 -19.85 -13.24 36.00
N ASP A 383 -18.76 -12.68 35.46
CA ASP A 383 -18.63 -11.24 35.24
C ASP A 383 -19.49 -10.69 34.09
N LEU A 384 -19.65 -11.48 33.01
CA LEU A 384 -20.31 -11.01 31.79
C LEU A 384 -21.75 -11.51 31.62
N LYS A 385 -22.18 -12.48 32.43
CA LYS A 385 -23.52 -13.10 32.34
C LYS A 385 -24.65 -12.06 32.41
N SER A 386 -24.60 -11.13 33.36
CA SER A 386 -25.64 -10.09 33.48
C SER A 386 -25.77 -9.23 32.23
N ASN A 387 -24.66 -8.96 31.53
CA ASN A 387 -24.66 -8.17 30.31
C ASN A 387 -25.32 -8.89 29.14
N LEU A 388 -25.21 -10.23 29.10
CA LEU A 388 -25.71 -11.08 28.02
C LEU A 388 -27.18 -11.50 28.24
N GLU A 389 -27.62 -11.62 29.49
CA GLU A 389 -29.00 -11.96 29.85
C GLU A 389 -29.93 -10.74 29.81
N SER A 390 -29.41 -9.55 30.16
CA SER A 390 -30.21 -8.32 30.17
C SER A 390 -30.51 -7.82 28.75
N GLU A 391 -31.78 -7.57 28.46
CA GLU A 391 -32.22 -7.19 27.10
C GLU A 391 -31.89 -5.75 26.69
N ASP A 392 -31.42 -4.90 27.61
CA ASP A 392 -31.20 -3.46 27.43
C ASP A 392 -29.73 -3.02 27.60
N SER A 393 -28.78 -3.96 27.76
CA SER A 393 -27.39 -3.60 27.98
C SER A 393 -26.68 -3.14 26.70
N LYS A 394 -26.09 -1.94 26.76
CA LYS A 394 -25.19 -1.41 25.71
C LYS A 394 -23.86 -2.16 25.61
N THR A 395 -23.57 -3.09 26.54
CA THR A 395 -22.29 -3.80 26.64
C THR A 395 -22.33 -5.23 26.08
N VAL A 396 -23.43 -5.66 25.46
CA VAL A 396 -23.57 -7.00 24.87
C VAL A 396 -22.47 -7.25 23.83
N LYS A 397 -22.29 -6.35 22.86
CA LYS A 397 -21.27 -6.49 21.80
C LYS A 397 -19.86 -6.59 22.39
N GLN A 398 -19.55 -5.74 23.36
CA GLN A 398 -18.27 -5.71 24.08
C GLN A 398 -18.01 -7.03 24.81
N SER A 399 -19.05 -7.57 25.46
CA SER A 399 -18.96 -8.83 26.21
C SER A 399 -18.76 -10.02 25.26
N VAL A 400 -19.47 -10.04 24.13
CA VAL A 400 -19.28 -11.05 23.07
C VAL A 400 -17.87 -10.97 22.50
N LEU A 401 -17.34 -9.77 22.23
CA LEU A 401 -15.98 -9.58 21.73
C LEU A 401 -14.92 -10.12 22.68
N LEU A 402 -15.03 -9.82 23.98
CA LEU A 402 -14.12 -10.36 25.01
C LEU A 402 -14.13 -11.89 24.99
N ILE A 403 -15.30 -12.50 25.05
CA ILE A 403 -15.46 -13.95 25.05
C ILE A 403 -14.92 -14.58 23.76
N CYS A 404 -15.26 -14.03 22.60
CA CYS A 404 -14.81 -14.56 21.31
C CYS A 404 -13.29 -14.39 21.13
N SER A 405 -12.70 -13.29 21.60
CA SER A 405 -11.25 -13.08 21.56
C SER A 405 -10.52 -14.11 22.43
N LEU A 406 -11.01 -14.37 23.64
CA LEU A 406 -10.48 -15.40 24.54
C LEU A 406 -10.69 -16.82 24.00
N GLY A 407 -11.81 -17.08 23.33
CA GLY A 407 -12.10 -18.37 22.70
C GLY A 407 -11.24 -18.65 21.46
N SER A 408 -10.88 -17.61 20.69
CA SER A 408 -10.17 -17.75 19.41
C SER A 408 -8.76 -18.36 19.49
N VAL A 409 -8.20 -18.56 20.70
CA VAL A 409 -6.87 -19.14 20.92
C VAL A 409 -6.87 -20.63 21.28
N SER A 410 -7.98 -21.16 21.80
CA SER A 410 -8.04 -22.53 22.30
C SER A 410 -9.42 -23.16 22.09
N VAL A 411 -9.44 -24.34 21.47
CA VAL A 411 -10.68 -25.10 21.20
C VAL A 411 -11.42 -25.44 22.50
N SER A 412 -10.70 -25.77 23.58
CA SER A 412 -11.31 -26.11 24.87
C SER A 412 -12.06 -24.91 25.46
N VAL A 413 -11.41 -23.74 25.46
CA VAL A 413 -11.99 -22.48 25.94
C VAL A 413 -13.18 -22.06 25.07
N PHE A 414 -13.02 -22.12 23.74
CA PHE A 414 -14.07 -21.78 22.79
C PHE A 414 -15.32 -22.64 22.97
N ASN A 415 -15.16 -23.96 23.06
CA ASN A 415 -16.28 -24.89 23.23
C ASN A 415 -17.11 -24.55 24.47
N LYS A 416 -16.47 -24.30 25.61
CA LYS A 416 -17.14 -23.95 26.87
C LYS A 416 -17.89 -22.60 26.81
N PHE A 417 -17.41 -21.66 25.99
CA PHE A 417 -18.07 -20.39 25.75
C PHE A 417 -19.20 -20.49 24.72
N VAL A 418 -19.04 -21.31 23.67
CA VAL A 418 -20.11 -21.63 22.72
C VAL A 418 -21.29 -22.28 23.45
N ASP A 419 -21.03 -23.28 24.28
CA ASP A 419 -22.07 -23.95 25.08
C ASP A 419 -22.81 -22.96 26.01
N PHE A 420 -22.12 -21.91 26.45
CA PHE A 420 -22.71 -20.84 27.26
C PHE A 420 -23.55 -19.87 26.43
N PHE A 421 -23.08 -19.45 25.26
CA PHE A 421 -23.87 -18.60 24.36
C PHE A 421 -25.19 -19.27 23.96
N PHE A 422 -25.17 -20.57 23.65
CA PHE A 422 -26.35 -21.33 23.25
C PHE A 422 -27.10 -21.98 24.42
N SER A 423 -26.77 -21.61 25.66
CA SER A 423 -27.57 -21.95 26.83
C SER A 423 -28.90 -21.18 26.82
N PHE A 424 -29.92 -21.72 27.51
CA PHE A 424 -31.27 -21.15 27.51
C PHE A 424 -31.31 -19.68 27.95
N GLY A 425 -30.54 -19.33 28.99
CA GLY A 425 -30.50 -17.97 29.56
C GLY A 425 -29.94 -16.90 28.62
N VAL A 426 -29.14 -17.27 27.62
CA VAL A 426 -28.44 -16.33 26.72
C VAL A 426 -29.13 -16.29 25.34
N TRP A 427 -28.68 -17.09 24.36
CA TRP A 427 -29.26 -17.12 23.01
C TRP A 427 -30.04 -18.40 22.71
N GLY A 428 -29.97 -19.41 23.58
CA GLY A 428 -30.65 -20.69 23.40
C GLY A 428 -32.14 -20.51 23.13
N LYS A 429 -32.84 -19.72 23.94
CA LYS A 429 -34.28 -19.44 23.77
C LYS A 429 -34.70 -18.83 22.42
N TYR A 430 -33.77 -18.26 21.64
CA TYR A 430 -34.07 -17.65 20.34
C TYR A 430 -33.63 -18.51 19.15
N VAL A 431 -32.50 -19.21 19.29
CA VAL A 431 -31.87 -19.95 18.18
C VAL A 431 -32.25 -21.42 18.21
N ARG A 432 -32.44 -22.00 19.40
CA ARG A 432 -32.72 -23.42 19.59
C ARG A 432 -34.22 -23.66 19.68
N SER A 433 -34.72 -24.51 18.78
CA SER A 433 -36.11 -24.93 18.73
C SER A 433 -36.42 -26.13 19.62
N ASP A 434 -35.40 -26.76 20.20
CA ASP A 434 -35.49 -27.98 21.02
C ASP A 434 -35.55 -27.71 22.53
N LEU A 435 -35.42 -26.44 22.95
CA LEU A 435 -35.50 -26.03 24.35
C LEU A 435 -36.89 -25.46 24.65
N GLU A 436 -37.64 -26.12 25.52
CA GLU A 436 -38.86 -25.58 26.14
C GLU A 436 -38.54 -25.01 27.53
N ASP A 437 -39.28 -23.98 27.95
CA ASP A 437 -39.09 -23.27 29.22
C ASP A 437 -39.52 -24.21 30.37
N GLU A 438 -38.58 -24.89 31.05
CA GLU A 438 -38.89 -25.85 32.13
C GLU A 438 -39.69 -25.21 33.30
N ASP A 439 -39.59 -23.88 33.46
CA ASP A 439 -40.25 -23.11 34.52
C ASP A 439 -41.66 -22.57 34.16
N LYS A 440 -42.19 -22.85 32.95
CA LYS A 440 -43.51 -22.33 32.49
C LYS A 440 -44.47 -23.38 31.91
N ALA A 441 -44.35 -24.63 32.29
CA ALA A 441 -45.31 -25.65 31.88
C ALA A 441 -46.74 -25.46 32.46
N ASP A 442 -46.94 -24.55 33.43
CA ASP A 442 -48.20 -24.41 34.19
C ASP A 442 -48.93 -23.05 34.07
N ASP A 443 -48.45 -22.09 33.27
CA ASP A 443 -49.17 -20.82 33.05
C ASP A 443 -49.27 -20.52 31.54
N ASP A 444 -50.51 -20.50 31.03
CA ASP A 444 -50.94 -20.16 29.66
C ASP A 444 -50.65 -18.68 29.29
N MET A 445 -49.41 -18.23 29.46
CA MET A 445 -48.91 -17.02 28.80
C MET A 445 -47.94 -17.45 27.70
N GLU A 446 -48.46 -17.52 26.47
CA GLU A 446 -47.66 -17.47 25.26
C GLU A 446 -46.63 -16.35 25.42
N VAL A 447 -45.35 -16.72 25.61
CA VAL A 447 -44.28 -15.74 25.51
C VAL A 447 -44.21 -15.38 24.03
N ASP A 448 -44.69 -14.18 23.72
CA ASP A 448 -44.48 -13.54 22.43
C ASP A 448 -42.96 -13.22 22.31
N ILE A 449 -42.14 -14.24 22.01
CA ILE A 449 -40.68 -14.12 21.81
C ILE A 449 -40.42 -13.54 20.41
N SER A 450 -41.13 -12.48 20.03
CA SER A 450 -40.81 -11.74 18.83
C SER A 450 -39.70 -10.73 19.16
N LEU A 451 -38.44 -11.14 18.97
CA LEU A 451 -37.30 -10.22 19.02
C LEU A 451 -37.58 -9.01 18.12
N THR A 452 -37.38 -7.80 18.64
CA THR A 452 -37.47 -6.60 17.79
C THR A 452 -36.43 -6.67 16.68
N VAL A 453 -36.74 -6.06 15.53
CA VAL A 453 -35.85 -5.99 14.37
C VAL A 453 -34.44 -5.47 14.72
N ALA A 454 -34.33 -4.50 15.63
CA ALA A 454 -33.04 -4.00 16.10
C ALA A 454 -32.24 -5.10 16.82
N ARG A 455 -32.88 -5.85 17.72
CA ARG A 455 -32.25 -6.92 18.48
C ARG A 455 -31.87 -8.12 17.60
N GLN A 456 -32.67 -8.44 16.59
CA GLN A 456 -32.30 -9.44 15.58
C GLN A 456 -30.99 -9.05 14.89
N ARG A 457 -30.86 -7.78 14.47
CA ARG A 457 -29.63 -7.26 13.84
C ARG A 457 -28.42 -7.38 14.75
N ASP A 458 -28.57 -7.06 16.04
CA ASP A 458 -27.47 -7.12 17.00
C ASP A 458 -27.05 -8.57 17.29
N LEU A 459 -28.02 -9.49 17.44
CA LEU A 459 -27.75 -10.92 17.62
C LEU A 459 -27.00 -11.51 16.41
N ILE A 460 -27.42 -11.17 15.19
CA ILE A 460 -26.76 -11.64 13.96
C ILE A 460 -25.33 -11.11 13.87
N ASP A 461 -25.10 -9.83 14.19
CA ASP A 461 -23.73 -9.29 14.26
C ASP A 461 -22.88 -10.01 15.31
N ASN A 462 -23.45 -10.31 16.48
CA ASN A 462 -22.75 -11.02 17.54
C ASN A 462 -22.39 -12.47 17.15
N LEU A 463 -23.29 -13.17 16.43
CA LEU A 463 -22.98 -14.49 15.84
C LEU A 463 -21.79 -14.39 14.87
N GLY A 464 -21.65 -13.28 14.15
CA GLY A 464 -20.50 -13.05 13.28
C GLY A 464 -19.15 -13.10 14.01
N PHE A 465 -19.07 -12.60 15.24
CA PHE A 465 -17.84 -12.73 16.06
C PHE A 465 -17.58 -14.18 16.49
N VAL A 466 -18.62 -14.95 16.81
CA VAL A 466 -18.50 -16.39 17.13
C VAL A 466 -17.97 -17.17 15.92
N PHE A 467 -18.52 -16.91 14.74
CA PHE A 467 -18.06 -17.52 13.49
C PHE A 467 -16.62 -17.12 13.18
N THR A 468 -16.24 -15.87 13.44
CA THR A 468 -14.85 -15.41 13.28
C THR A 468 -13.89 -16.14 14.22
N ALA A 469 -14.26 -16.32 15.49
CA ALA A 469 -13.43 -17.07 16.44
C ALA A 469 -13.27 -18.54 16.01
N ASN A 470 -14.32 -19.18 15.50
CA ASN A 470 -14.24 -20.53 14.94
C ASN A 470 -13.34 -20.59 13.69
N LEU A 471 -13.46 -19.60 12.79
CA LEU A 471 -12.64 -19.49 11.59
C LEU A 471 -11.15 -19.36 11.93
N VAL A 472 -10.81 -18.57 12.95
CA VAL A 472 -9.42 -18.39 13.42
C VAL A 472 -8.84 -19.69 14.01
N LEU A 473 -9.64 -20.46 14.74
CA LEU A 473 -9.20 -21.76 15.30
C LEU A 473 -8.93 -22.80 14.22
N ASN A 474 -9.70 -22.78 13.13
CA ASN A 474 -9.62 -23.69 12.00
C ASN A 474 -9.53 -25.18 12.42
N ARG A 475 -10.37 -25.58 13.37
CA ARG A 475 -10.49 -26.95 13.91
C ARG A 475 -11.95 -27.28 14.21
N PRO A 476 -12.33 -28.56 14.32
CA PRO A 476 -13.67 -28.94 14.76
C PRO A 476 -13.97 -28.44 16.18
N THR A 477 -15.14 -27.82 16.37
CA THR A 477 -15.60 -27.25 17.63
C THR A 477 -17.04 -27.67 17.95
N HIS A 478 -17.49 -27.41 19.18
CA HIS A 478 -18.89 -27.63 19.59
C HIS A 478 -19.90 -26.78 18.82
N LEU A 479 -19.46 -25.77 18.06
CA LEU A 479 -20.35 -24.99 17.20
C LEU A 479 -21.09 -25.87 16.19
N LEU A 480 -20.48 -26.99 15.77
CA LEU A 480 -21.11 -27.96 14.86
C LEU A 480 -22.41 -28.55 15.43
N ASN A 481 -22.52 -28.68 16.75
CA ASN A 481 -23.72 -29.19 17.41
C ASN A 481 -24.93 -28.26 17.23
N TYR A 482 -24.69 -26.98 16.91
CA TYR A 482 -25.71 -25.96 16.74
C TYR A 482 -25.96 -25.59 15.27
N LYS A 483 -25.30 -26.27 14.32
CA LYS A 483 -25.35 -25.99 12.88
C LYS A 483 -26.78 -25.93 12.34
N ASP A 484 -27.57 -26.97 12.60
CA ASP A 484 -28.92 -27.08 12.02
C ASP A 484 -29.85 -25.98 12.57
N HIS A 485 -29.75 -25.71 13.87
CA HIS A 485 -30.47 -24.61 14.52
C HIS A 485 -30.10 -23.24 13.92
N LEU A 486 -28.81 -22.99 13.69
CA LEU A 486 -28.33 -21.74 13.08
C LEU A 486 -28.83 -21.57 11.64
N LEU A 487 -28.81 -22.64 10.83
CA LEU A 487 -29.32 -22.61 9.46
C LEU A 487 -30.83 -22.34 9.41
N ILE A 488 -31.60 -23.00 10.27
CA ILE A 488 -33.05 -22.79 10.36
C ILE A 488 -33.33 -21.35 10.79
N PHE A 489 -32.67 -20.86 11.84
CA PHE A 489 -32.85 -19.52 12.37
C PHE A 489 -32.53 -18.42 11.32
N LEU A 490 -31.34 -18.48 10.71
CA LEU A 490 -30.92 -17.50 9.71
C LEU A 490 -31.78 -17.58 8.42
N GLY A 491 -32.13 -18.80 7.99
CA GLY A 491 -32.98 -19.02 6.81
C GLY A 491 -34.38 -18.46 7.01
N GLN A 492 -35.02 -18.77 8.15
CA GLN A 492 -36.35 -18.24 8.49
C GLN A 492 -36.34 -16.71 8.57
N LEU A 493 -35.35 -16.10 9.22
CA LEU A 493 -35.24 -14.64 9.30
C LEU A 493 -35.06 -13.98 7.93
N LEU A 494 -34.27 -14.58 7.03
CA LEU A 494 -34.08 -14.05 5.68
C LEU A 494 -35.38 -14.05 4.86
N GLN A 495 -36.18 -15.11 5.00
CA GLN A 495 -37.42 -15.31 4.25
C GLN A 495 -38.61 -14.54 4.84
N THR A 496 -38.71 -14.44 6.16
CA THR A 496 -39.85 -13.81 6.86
C THR A 496 -39.71 -12.30 7.03
N SER A 497 -38.48 -11.77 6.98
CA SER A 497 -38.24 -10.33 7.17
C SER A 497 -38.87 -9.49 6.05
N SER A 498 -39.42 -8.34 6.46
CA SER A 498 -40.10 -7.39 5.57
C SER A 498 -39.20 -6.96 4.40
N LYS A 499 -39.79 -6.80 3.21
CA LYS A 499 -39.09 -6.24 2.02
C LYS A 499 -38.52 -4.83 2.26
N LEU A 500 -39.01 -4.13 3.27
CA LEU A 500 -38.55 -2.78 3.63
C LEU A 500 -37.30 -2.79 4.52
N ASP A 501 -37.02 -3.86 5.26
CA ASP A 501 -35.85 -3.92 6.14
C ASP A 501 -34.65 -4.58 5.45
N LYS A 502 -34.07 -3.82 4.54
CA LYS A 502 -32.88 -4.23 3.78
C LYS A 502 -31.65 -4.39 4.67
N THR A 503 -31.57 -3.67 5.78
CA THR A 503 -30.39 -3.67 6.66
C THR A 503 -30.22 -4.99 7.41
N LEU A 504 -31.31 -5.54 7.94
CA LEU A 504 -31.31 -6.87 8.57
C LEU A 504 -30.93 -7.95 7.57
N LYS A 505 -31.54 -7.93 6.38
CA LYS A 505 -31.22 -8.90 5.33
C LYS A 505 -29.76 -8.86 4.89
N CYS A 506 -29.14 -7.68 4.80
CA CYS A 506 -27.70 -7.55 4.53
C CYS A 506 -26.87 -8.28 5.60
N LYS A 507 -27.15 -8.03 6.88
CA LYS A 507 -26.43 -8.67 8.00
C LYS A 507 -26.59 -10.19 7.96
N ILE A 508 -27.80 -10.70 7.68
CA ILE A 508 -28.05 -12.14 7.54
C ILE A 508 -27.21 -12.72 6.39
N THR A 509 -27.23 -12.08 5.21
CA THR A 509 -26.44 -12.52 4.06
C THR A 509 -24.95 -12.55 4.36
N GLN A 510 -24.41 -11.53 5.03
CA GLN A 510 -23.01 -11.48 5.45
C GLN A 510 -22.64 -12.69 6.34
N GLN A 511 -23.50 -13.02 7.31
CA GLN A 511 -23.23 -14.16 8.21
C GLN A 511 -23.45 -15.52 7.54
N LEU A 512 -24.39 -15.65 6.61
CA LEU A 512 -24.56 -16.87 5.80
C LEU A 512 -23.34 -17.13 4.89
N VAL A 513 -22.82 -16.08 4.25
CA VAL A 513 -21.59 -16.15 3.44
C VAL A 513 -20.40 -16.56 4.32
N LYS A 514 -20.29 -16.00 5.52
CA LYS A 514 -19.26 -16.39 6.50
C LYS A 514 -19.42 -17.85 6.97
N LEU A 515 -20.64 -18.33 7.15
CA LEU A 515 -20.92 -19.73 7.52
C LEU A 515 -20.44 -20.71 6.44
N ILE A 516 -20.67 -20.39 5.17
CA ILE A 516 -20.11 -21.14 4.03
C ILE A 516 -18.58 -21.08 4.04
N SER A 517 -18.00 -19.97 4.51
CA SER A 517 -16.56 -19.77 4.57
C SER A 517 -15.88 -20.57 5.70
N LEU A 518 -16.61 -21.13 6.67
CA LEU A 518 -16.06 -22.04 7.68
C LEU A 518 -15.65 -23.38 7.05
N ASP A 519 -14.50 -23.92 7.44
CA ASP A 519 -13.97 -25.17 6.88
C ASP A 519 -14.66 -26.38 7.49
N ASP A 520 -15.01 -27.35 6.63
CA ASP A 520 -15.72 -28.60 6.96
C ASP A 520 -17.00 -28.43 7.80
N PHE A 521 -17.61 -27.24 7.78
CA PHE A 521 -18.80 -26.93 8.59
C PHE A 521 -20.11 -27.25 7.85
N LEU A 522 -20.21 -26.87 6.58
CA LEU A 522 -21.39 -27.10 5.74
C LEU A 522 -21.13 -28.16 4.66
N VAL A 523 -22.15 -28.98 4.41
CA VAL A 523 -22.18 -29.92 3.28
C VAL A 523 -22.64 -29.19 2.01
N ILE A 524 -22.26 -29.68 0.83
CA ILE A 524 -22.60 -29.08 -0.48
C ILE A 524 -24.11 -28.79 -0.61
N ASN A 525 -24.98 -29.71 -0.16
CA ASN A 525 -26.44 -29.51 -0.22
C ASN A 525 -26.91 -28.31 0.62
N GLU A 526 -26.24 -28.01 1.73
CA GLU A 526 -26.54 -26.87 2.60
C GLU A 526 -26.04 -25.56 1.97
N VAL A 527 -24.88 -25.60 1.29
CA VAL A 527 -24.38 -24.46 0.49
C VAL A 527 -25.35 -24.15 -0.65
N GLN A 528 -25.83 -25.19 -1.34
CA GLN A 528 -26.85 -25.06 -2.39
C GLN A 528 -28.15 -24.47 -1.85
N LEU A 529 -28.59 -24.88 -0.66
CA LEU A 529 -29.77 -24.32 0.00
C LEU A 529 -29.63 -22.81 0.27
N ILE A 530 -28.49 -22.38 0.83
CA ILE A 530 -28.22 -20.96 1.10
C ILE A 530 -28.19 -20.16 -0.21
N LEU A 531 -27.50 -20.65 -1.24
CA LEU A 531 -27.47 -20.01 -2.55
C LEU A 531 -28.85 -19.95 -3.19
N GLY A 532 -29.70 -20.96 -2.97
CA GLY A 532 -31.11 -20.95 -3.36
C GLY A 532 -31.87 -19.78 -2.74
N TRP A 533 -31.74 -19.56 -1.43
CA TRP A 533 -32.38 -18.42 -0.76
C TRP A 533 -31.90 -17.06 -1.29
N LEU A 534 -30.60 -16.93 -1.57
CA LEU A 534 -30.04 -15.71 -2.16
C LEU A 534 -30.55 -15.51 -3.59
N ASN A 535 -30.66 -16.58 -4.38
CA ASN A 535 -31.18 -16.55 -5.75
C ASN A 535 -32.67 -16.15 -5.77
N ASP A 536 -33.49 -16.67 -4.87
CA ASP A 536 -34.91 -16.31 -4.77
C ASP A 536 -35.09 -14.80 -4.54
N ASN A 537 -34.25 -14.21 -3.68
CA ASN A 537 -34.24 -12.77 -3.44
C ASN A 537 -33.73 -11.96 -4.65
N LEU A 538 -32.80 -12.51 -5.45
CA LEU A 538 -32.38 -11.90 -6.72
C LEU A 538 -33.52 -11.94 -7.77
N ILE A 539 -34.27 -13.04 -7.86
CA ILE A 539 -35.41 -13.19 -8.77
C ILE A 539 -36.51 -12.17 -8.46
N ASP A 540 -36.80 -11.97 -7.18
CA ASP A 540 -37.79 -11.00 -6.72
C ASP A 540 -37.47 -9.59 -7.22
N PHE A 541 -36.19 -9.23 -7.31
CA PHE A 541 -35.76 -7.97 -7.93
C PHE A 541 -36.00 -7.95 -9.44
N VAL A 542 -35.59 -9.01 -10.15
CA VAL A 542 -35.78 -9.13 -11.61
C VAL A 542 -37.25 -8.94 -12.00
N LYS A 543 -38.17 -9.52 -11.23
CA LYS A 543 -39.62 -9.39 -11.45
C LYS A 543 -40.17 -7.99 -11.11
N SER A 544 -39.49 -7.22 -10.26
CA SER A 544 -39.96 -5.91 -9.78
C SER A 544 -39.73 -4.76 -10.76
N GLY A 545 -38.92 -4.94 -11.82
CA GLY A 545 -38.68 -3.93 -12.87
C GLY A 545 -38.00 -2.65 -12.38
N ASN A 546 -37.37 -2.66 -11.21
CA ASN A 546 -36.70 -1.49 -10.64
C ASN A 546 -35.40 -1.17 -11.39
N SER A 547 -35.28 0.06 -11.87
CA SER A 547 -34.06 0.53 -12.54
C SER A 547 -32.94 0.82 -11.53
N GLY A 548 -31.84 0.05 -11.59
CA GLY A 548 -30.60 0.33 -10.86
C GLY A 548 -30.39 -0.45 -9.57
N TRP A 549 -30.08 -1.74 -9.69
CA TRP A 549 -29.74 -2.62 -8.56
C TRP A 549 -28.53 -2.16 -7.73
N GLU A 550 -27.60 -1.40 -8.33
CA GLU A 550 -26.40 -0.87 -7.63
C GLU A 550 -26.74 0.15 -6.53
N LYS A 551 -27.94 0.72 -6.55
CA LYS A 551 -28.43 1.60 -5.48
C LYS A 551 -29.09 0.82 -4.34
N ASP A 552 -29.38 -0.46 -4.55
CA ASP A 552 -29.97 -1.32 -3.56
C ASP A 552 -28.87 -1.96 -2.71
N ILE A 553 -28.80 -1.56 -1.44
CA ILE A 553 -27.80 -2.08 -0.49
C ILE A 553 -27.88 -3.60 -0.35
N PHE A 554 -29.08 -4.20 -0.43
CA PHE A 554 -29.24 -5.64 -0.22
C PHE A 554 -28.79 -6.45 -1.42
N LEU A 555 -29.15 -6.05 -2.64
CA LEU A 555 -28.71 -6.75 -3.85
C LEU A 555 -27.20 -6.60 -4.06
N THR A 556 -26.66 -5.43 -3.73
CA THR A 556 -25.21 -5.21 -3.74
C THR A 556 -24.51 -6.16 -2.78
N GLU A 557 -25.06 -6.36 -1.58
CA GLU A 557 -24.53 -7.32 -0.60
C GLU A 557 -24.63 -8.77 -1.08
N ILE A 558 -25.75 -9.19 -1.68
CA ILE A 558 -25.88 -10.55 -2.26
C ILE A 558 -24.81 -10.79 -3.32
N VAL A 559 -24.68 -9.87 -4.29
CA VAL A 559 -23.70 -10.03 -5.38
C VAL A 559 -22.27 -10.02 -4.84
N SER A 560 -21.96 -9.13 -3.90
CA SER A 560 -20.66 -9.09 -3.22
C SER A 560 -20.37 -10.39 -2.46
N GLY A 561 -21.36 -10.92 -1.73
CA GLY A 561 -21.28 -12.18 -1.01
C GLY A 561 -21.01 -13.36 -1.93
N ILE A 562 -21.73 -13.47 -3.05
CA ILE A 562 -21.49 -14.55 -4.04
C ILE A 562 -20.09 -14.42 -4.65
N VAL A 563 -19.65 -13.20 -4.98
CA VAL A 563 -18.28 -12.96 -5.47
C VAL A 563 -17.23 -13.40 -4.43
N HIS A 564 -17.43 -13.08 -3.15
CA HIS A 564 -16.56 -13.50 -2.06
C HIS A 564 -16.40 -15.02 -2.00
N LEU A 565 -17.52 -15.77 -2.09
CA LEU A 565 -17.51 -17.24 -2.10
C LEU A 565 -16.72 -17.86 -3.27
N MET A 566 -16.57 -17.13 -4.37
CA MET A 566 -15.88 -17.58 -5.58
C MET A 566 -14.42 -17.10 -5.68
N THR A 567 -13.96 -16.29 -4.72
CA THR A 567 -12.65 -15.64 -4.75
C THR A 567 -11.80 -15.93 -3.51
N GLU A 568 -12.42 -16.05 -2.35
CA GLU A 568 -11.74 -16.25 -1.06
C GLU A 568 -11.88 -17.71 -0.58
N GLY A 569 -10.80 -18.26 -0.01
CA GLY A 569 -10.74 -19.64 0.52
C GLY A 569 -9.77 -20.56 -0.25
N SER A 570 -9.84 -21.86 0.03
CA SER A 570 -9.02 -22.86 -0.66
C SER A 570 -9.50 -23.08 -2.11
N ASP A 571 -8.58 -23.43 -3.03
CA ASP A 571 -8.95 -23.66 -4.44
C ASP A 571 -10.01 -24.76 -4.59
N GLU A 572 -10.02 -25.79 -3.74
CA GLU A 572 -11.04 -26.85 -3.72
C GLU A 572 -12.43 -26.30 -3.38
N LYS A 573 -12.52 -25.49 -2.32
CA LYS A 573 -13.76 -24.85 -1.88
C LYS A 573 -14.28 -23.85 -2.90
N ILE A 574 -13.39 -23.02 -3.46
CA ILE A 574 -13.73 -22.09 -4.54
C ILE A 574 -14.29 -22.87 -5.73
N ASN A 575 -13.67 -23.99 -6.13
CA ASN A 575 -14.15 -24.79 -7.25
C ASN A 575 -15.52 -25.43 -6.99
N ALA A 576 -15.80 -25.85 -5.76
CA ALA A 576 -17.11 -26.37 -5.35
C ALA A 576 -18.18 -25.27 -5.34
N ASN A 577 -17.87 -24.11 -4.75
CA ASN A 577 -18.75 -22.93 -4.70
C ASN A 577 -19.09 -22.43 -6.11
N VAL A 578 -18.09 -22.33 -7.00
CA VAL A 578 -18.28 -21.97 -8.41
C VAL A 578 -19.21 -22.97 -9.11
N GLY A 579 -19.08 -24.27 -8.82
CA GLY A 579 -20.00 -25.29 -9.32
C GLY A 579 -21.45 -25.02 -8.90
N CYS A 580 -21.67 -24.76 -7.61
CA CYS A 580 -23.00 -24.47 -7.07
C CYS A 580 -23.61 -23.18 -7.66
N VAL A 581 -22.81 -22.13 -7.84
CA VAL A 581 -23.27 -20.86 -8.45
C VAL A 581 -23.66 -21.06 -9.92
N ILE A 582 -22.91 -21.87 -10.67
CA ILE A 582 -23.24 -22.22 -12.07
C ILE A 582 -24.55 -23.02 -12.15
N GLU A 583 -24.83 -23.88 -11.18
CA GLU A 583 -26.03 -24.72 -11.17
C GLU A 583 -27.29 -23.97 -10.71
N ILE A 584 -27.15 -23.04 -9.76
CA ILE A 584 -28.31 -22.43 -9.07
C ILE A 584 -28.58 -21.01 -9.56
N VAL A 585 -27.55 -20.15 -9.58
CA VAL A 585 -27.71 -18.70 -9.80
C VAL A 585 -27.65 -18.35 -11.28
N LEU A 586 -26.66 -18.90 -11.99
CA LEU A 586 -26.41 -18.53 -13.39
C LEU A 586 -27.59 -18.83 -14.33
N PRO A 587 -28.29 -19.98 -14.27
CA PRO A 587 -29.39 -20.29 -15.19
C PRO A 587 -30.51 -19.25 -15.11
N THR A 588 -30.88 -18.85 -13.90
CA THR A 588 -31.91 -17.85 -13.63
C THR A 588 -31.58 -16.48 -14.24
N LEU A 589 -30.32 -16.06 -14.16
CA LEU A 589 -29.88 -14.80 -14.76
C LEU A 589 -29.87 -14.88 -16.29
N LEU A 590 -29.47 -16.02 -16.86
CA LEU A 590 -29.43 -16.23 -18.31
C LEU A 590 -30.83 -16.23 -18.95
N ASP A 591 -31.86 -16.69 -18.23
CA ASP A 591 -33.23 -16.65 -18.73
C ASP A 591 -33.76 -15.22 -18.91
N ASN A 592 -33.15 -14.22 -18.26
CA ASN A 592 -33.62 -12.83 -18.23
C ASN A 592 -32.64 -11.82 -18.89
N ILE A 593 -31.74 -12.28 -19.76
CA ILE A 593 -30.70 -11.45 -20.44
C ILE A 593 -31.21 -10.16 -21.12
N SER A 594 -32.50 -10.08 -21.47
CA SER A 594 -33.08 -8.90 -22.11
C SER A 594 -33.03 -7.64 -21.22
N ASP A 595 -32.83 -7.78 -19.90
CA ASP A 595 -32.63 -6.65 -19.00
C ASP A 595 -31.13 -6.29 -18.88
N ALA A 596 -30.80 -5.05 -19.23
CA ALA A 596 -29.45 -4.50 -19.11
C ALA A 596 -28.90 -4.58 -17.66
N ASN A 597 -29.75 -4.48 -16.64
CA ASN A 597 -29.32 -4.62 -15.24
C ASN A 597 -28.78 -6.03 -14.96
N ILE A 598 -29.38 -7.05 -15.55
CA ILE A 598 -28.95 -8.44 -15.34
C ILE A 598 -27.61 -8.72 -15.99
N LEU A 599 -27.36 -8.14 -17.18
CA LEU A 599 -26.04 -8.18 -17.82
C LEU A 599 -24.96 -7.56 -16.91
N THR A 600 -25.26 -6.47 -16.21
CA THR A 600 -24.31 -5.87 -15.26
C THR A 600 -24.07 -6.72 -14.00
N ILE A 601 -25.08 -7.48 -13.54
CA ILE A 601 -24.93 -8.46 -12.45
C ILE A 601 -24.06 -9.63 -12.90
N ILE A 602 -24.36 -10.21 -14.06
CA ILE A 602 -23.59 -11.31 -14.67
C ILE A 602 -22.12 -10.90 -14.81
N ARG A 603 -21.86 -9.67 -15.30
CA ARG A 603 -20.51 -9.12 -15.38
C ARG A 603 -19.78 -9.17 -14.04
N LYS A 604 -20.41 -8.70 -12.96
CA LYS A 604 -19.78 -8.69 -11.62
C LYS A 604 -19.58 -10.08 -11.04
N LEU A 605 -20.48 -11.02 -11.34
CA LEU A 605 -20.35 -12.43 -10.91
C LEU A 605 -19.29 -13.20 -11.70
N CYS A 606 -18.91 -12.73 -12.91
CA CYS A 606 -17.87 -13.34 -13.74
C CYS A 606 -16.46 -13.02 -13.21
N VAL A 607 -16.08 -13.69 -12.12
CA VAL A 607 -14.75 -13.57 -11.49
C VAL A 607 -13.86 -14.79 -11.72
N ASN A 608 -14.42 -15.89 -12.23
CA ASN A 608 -13.73 -17.15 -12.45
C ASN A 608 -13.94 -17.65 -13.90
N TYR A 609 -12.88 -18.21 -14.51
CA TYR A 609 -12.89 -18.65 -15.90
C TYR A 609 -13.96 -19.71 -16.21
N ARG A 610 -14.34 -20.56 -15.24
CA ARG A 610 -15.38 -21.59 -15.44
C ARG A 610 -16.76 -20.99 -15.67
N ILE A 611 -17.07 -19.90 -14.96
CA ILE A 611 -18.33 -19.16 -15.13
C ILE A 611 -18.33 -18.50 -16.51
N LEU A 612 -17.22 -17.85 -16.86
CA LEU A 612 -17.04 -17.21 -18.14
C LEU A 612 -17.19 -18.22 -19.30
N GLU A 613 -16.64 -19.43 -19.18
CA GLU A 613 -16.79 -20.50 -20.17
C GLU A 613 -18.25 -20.92 -20.36
N VAL A 614 -18.97 -21.21 -19.26
CA VAL A 614 -20.41 -21.56 -19.34
C VAL A 614 -21.23 -20.41 -19.91
N LEU A 615 -20.97 -19.18 -19.47
CA LEU A 615 -21.62 -17.97 -19.98
C LEU A 615 -21.41 -17.83 -21.49
N SER A 616 -20.19 -18.00 -21.97
CA SER A 616 -19.85 -17.88 -23.39
C SER A 616 -20.57 -18.89 -24.27
N ILE A 617 -20.66 -20.15 -23.83
CA ILE A 617 -21.38 -21.20 -24.56
C ILE A 617 -22.87 -20.87 -24.63
N ARG A 618 -23.46 -20.45 -23.51
CA ARG A 618 -24.89 -20.12 -23.42
C ARG A 618 -25.25 -18.90 -24.27
N LEU A 619 -24.44 -17.83 -24.21
CA LEU A 619 -24.64 -16.63 -25.02
C LEU A 619 -24.44 -16.90 -26.51
N LEU A 620 -23.45 -17.72 -26.90
CA LEU A 620 -23.28 -18.12 -28.31
C LEU A 620 -24.47 -18.93 -28.82
N ASN A 621 -24.97 -19.89 -28.03
CA ASN A 621 -26.18 -20.64 -28.38
C ASN A 621 -27.37 -19.68 -28.58
N LYS A 622 -27.50 -18.67 -27.72
CA LYS A 622 -28.55 -17.66 -27.84
C LYS A 622 -28.43 -16.86 -29.13
N ILE A 623 -27.22 -16.39 -29.47
CA ILE A 623 -26.94 -15.70 -30.74
C ILE A 623 -27.26 -16.59 -31.94
N GLU A 624 -26.99 -17.90 -31.86
CA GLU A 624 -27.21 -18.83 -32.97
C GLU A 624 -28.69 -19.15 -33.19
N PHE A 625 -29.44 -19.45 -32.14
CA PHE A 625 -30.82 -19.96 -32.24
C PHE A 625 -31.91 -18.90 -32.09
N ASP A 626 -31.66 -17.81 -31.36
CA ASP A 626 -32.65 -16.75 -31.17
C ASP A 626 -32.48 -15.67 -32.26
N ASN A 627 -33.60 -15.02 -32.61
CA ASN A 627 -33.59 -13.79 -33.41
C ASN A 627 -33.24 -12.62 -32.48
N CYS A 628 -31.96 -12.41 -32.22
CA CYS A 628 -31.49 -11.25 -31.46
C CYS A 628 -31.61 -9.97 -32.29
N ASP A 629 -32.21 -8.93 -31.73
CA ASP A 629 -32.16 -7.58 -32.29
C ASP A 629 -30.74 -7.01 -32.21
N LYS A 630 -30.43 -5.98 -33.02
CA LYS A 630 -29.09 -5.35 -33.06
C LYS A 630 -28.62 -4.87 -31.70
N GLU A 631 -29.50 -4.20 -30.94
CA GLU A 631 -29.20 -3.68 -29.60
C GLU A 631 -28.92 -4.81 -28.59
N GLN A 632 -29.61 -5.95 -28.74
CA GLN A 632 -29.38 -7.12 -27.90
C GLN A 632 -28.05 -7.79 -28.23
N LEU A 633 -27.70 -7.89 -29.51
CA LEU A 633 -26.41 -8.43 -29.94
C LEU A 633 -25.25 -7.57 -29.45
N ASP A 634 -25.36 -6.24 -29.55
CA ASP A 634 -24.40 -5.27 -29.02
C ASP A 634 -24.21 -5.45 -27.51
N SER A 635 -25.30 -5.49 -26.75
CA SER A 635 -25.29 -5.68 -25.29
C SER A 635 -24.69 -7.02 -24.85
N ILE A 636 -24.93 -8.10 -25.61
CA ILE A 636 -24.37 -9.42 -25.33
C ILE A 636 -22.85 -9.43 -25.52
N ILE A 637 -22.36 -8.81 -26.60
CA ILE A 637 -20.91 -8.76 -26.88
C ILE A 637 -20.20 -7.87 -25.86
N ASP A 638 -20.78 -6.71 -25.51
CA ASP A 638 -20.23 -5.85 -24.45
C ASP A 638 -20.18 -6.57 -23.09
N CYS A 639 -21.22 -7.36 -22.77
CA CYS A 639 -21.24 -8.19 -21.57
C CYS A 639 -20.12 -9.24 -21.58
N LEU A 640 -19.84 -9.89 -22.72
CA LEU A 640 -18.73 -10.85 -22.86
C LEU A 640 -17.37 -10.18 -22.67
N ILE A 641 -17.15 -9.02 -23.29
CA ILE A 641 -15.90 -8.23 -23.14
C ILE A 641 -15.71 -7.85 -21.68
N SER A 642 -16.74 -7.26 -21.08
CA SER A 642 -16.71 -6.82 -19.70
C SER A 642 -16.49 -7.98 -18.72
N SER A 643 -17.13 -9.13 -18.94
CA SER A 643 -16.98 -10.34 -18.11
C SER A 643 -15.59 -10.97 -18.27
N PHE A 644 -15.02 -10.95 -19.48
CA PHE A 644 -13.66 -11.41 -19.74
C PHE A 644 -12.65 -10.55 -18.98
N ASN A 645 -12.80 -9.22 -19.06
CA ASN A 645 -11.94 -8.27 -18.37
C ASN A 645 -12.06 -8.36 -16.85
N GLN A 646 -13.27 -8.51 -16.32
CA GLN A 646 -13.50 -8.75 -14.90
C GLN A 646 -12.77 -10.03 -14.44
N THR A 647 -12.94 -11.13 -15.15
CA THR A 647 -12.29 -12.41 -14.82
C THR A 647 -10.76 -12.27 -14.84
N GLN A 648 -10.21 -11.62 -15.87
CA GLN A 648 -8.76 -11.37 -15.97
C GLN A 648 -8.23 -10.46 -14.85
N SER A 649 -9.04 -9.52 -14.37
CA SER A 649 -8.64 -8.62 -13.28
C SER A 649 -8.59 -9.31 -11.91
N VAL A 650 -9.49 -10.29 -11.68
CA VAL A 650 -9.61 -10.99 -10.40
C VAL A 650 -8.71 -12.24 -10.36
N LYS A 651 -8.90 -13.18 -11.29
CA LYS A 651 -8.10 -14.42 -11.39
C LYS A 651 -7.63 -14.61 -12.84
N PRO A 652 -6.45 -14.04 -13.20
CA PRO A 652 -5.91 -14.12 -14.55
C PRO A 652 -5.85 -15.55 -15.10
N PHE A 653 -6.21 -15.74 -16.37
CA PHE A 653 -6.26 -17.07 -17.00
C PHE A 653 -5.77 -17.07 -18.45
N MET A 654 -5.43 -18.27 -18.96
CA MET A 654 -5.00 -18.48 -20.34
C MET A 654 -6.20 -18.75 -21.25
N ALA A 655 -6.34 -17.99 -22.33
CA ALA A 655 -7.48 -18.08 -23.25
C ALA A 655 -7.29 -19.14 -24.36
N ASN A 656 -6.43 -20.14 -24.15
CA ASN A 656 -6.11 -21.17 -25.14
C ASN A 656 -7.35 -21.96 -25.60
N THR A 657 -8.20 -22.37 -24.66
CA THR A 657 -9.44 -23.12 -24.96
C THR A 657 -10.41 -22.23 -25.75
N TRP A 658 -10.59 -21.00 -25.29
CA TRP A 658 -11.42 -19.98 -25.97
C TRP A 658 -10.98 -19.76 -27.41
N ASN A 659 -9.67 -19.62 -27.65
CA ASN A 659 -9.19 -19.44 -29.00
C ASN A 659 -9.46 -20.66 -29.90
N LYS A 660 -9.44 -21.87 -29.34
CA LYS A 660 -9.68 -23.11 -30.11
C LYS A 660 -11.17 -23.37 -30.37
N THR A 661 -12.05 -23.12 -29.39
CA THR A 661 -13.46 -23.53 -29.44
C THR A 661 -14.43 -22.37 -29.61
N PHE A 662 -14.20 -21.24 -28.92
CA PHE A 662 -15.07 -20.07 -28.95
C PHE A 662 -14.83 -19.22 -30.20
N ASN A 663 -13.58 -18.83 -30.47
CA ASN A 663 -13.25 -17.88 -31.54
C ASN A 663 -13.74 -18.30 -32.94
N PRO A 664 -13.57 -19.56 -33.41
CA PRO A 664 -14.06 -19.96 -34.73
C PRO A 664 -15.59 -19.82 -34.83
N ARG A 665 -16.32 -20.34 -33.83
CA ARG A 665 -17.78 -20.32 -33.79
C ARG A 665 -18.32 -18.89 -33.67
N PHE A 666 -17.71 -18.08 -32.81
CA PHE A 666 -18.08 -16.66 -32.65
C PHE A 666 -17.89 -15.89 -33.95
N LEU A 667 -16.75 -16.06 -34.62
CA LEU A 667 -16.44 -15.39 -35.89
C LEU A 667 -17.42 -15.75 -36.99
N ASP A 668 -17.79 -17.04 -37.12
CA ASP A 668 -18.78 -17.51 -38.09
C ASP A 668 -20.16 -16.89 -37.86
N LEU A 669 -20.61 -16.85 -36.61
CA LEU A 669 -21.90 -16.27 -36.22
C LEU A 669 -21.97 -14.77 -36.47
N ILE A 670 -20.93 -14.02 -36.10
CA ILE A 670 -20.89 -12.57 -36.30
C ILE A 670 -20.84 -12.23 -37.78
N ILE A 671 -20.05 -12.93 -38.59
CA ILE A 671 -19.99 -12.67 -40.03
C ILE A 671 -21.33 -12.96 -40.71
N ALA A 672 -22.09 -13.95 -40.24
CA ALA A 672 -23.41 -14.27 -40.76
C ALA A 672 -24.53 -13.33 -40.29
N LYS A 673 -24.50 -12.88 -39.02
CA LYS A 673 -25.62 -12.16 -38.37
C LYS A 673 -25.41 -10.66 -38.12
N SER A 674 -24.19 -10.12 -38.24
CA SER A 674 -23.88 -8.72 -37.88
C SER A 674 -24.55 -7.65 -38.75
N SER A 675 -25.09 -8.01 -39.93
CA SER A 675 -25.67 -7.05 -40.89
C SER A 675 -24.74 -5.87 -41.26
N ASP A 676 -23.42 -6.07 -41.12
CA ASP A 676 -22.36 -5.07 -41.31
C ASP A 676 -22.50 -3.80 -40.44
N ASP A 677 -23.10 -3.94 -39.25
CA ASP A 677 -23.27 -2.85 -38.30
C ASP A 677 -21.94 -2.43 -37.64
N ALA A 678 -21.64 -1.12 -37.62
CA ALA A 678 -20.35 -0.60 -37.18
C ALA A 678 -20.04 -0.91 -35.69
N ALA A 679 -21.04 -0.79 -34.80
CA ALA A 679 -20.85 -0.99 -33.36
C ALA A 679 -20.54 -2.46 -33.05
N ILE A 680 -21.35 -3.37 -33.62
CA ILE A 680 -21.19 -4.82 -33.45
C ILE A 680 -19.83 -5.29 -33.97
N LEU A 681 -19.39 -4.80 -35.14
CA LEU A 681 -18.09 -5.17 -35.72
C LEU A 681 -16.90 -4.66 -34.88
N GLU A 682 -17.01 -3.46 -34.33
CA GLU A 682 -15.98 -2.87 -33.46
C GLU A 682 -15.85 -3.68 -32.15
N LEU A 683 -16.97 -3.95 -31.45
CA LEU A 683 -16.96 -4.76 -30.23
C LEU A 683 -16.50 -6.21 -30.51
N SER A 684 -16.97 -6.82 -31.60
CA SER A 684 -16.57 -8.18 -31.98
C SER A 684 -15.06 -8.27 -32.25
N GLY A 685 -14.50 -7.26 -32.90
CA GLY A 685 -13.06 -7.14 -33.11
C GLY A 685 -12.29 -7.02 -31.80
N GLN A 686 -12.78 -6.18 -30.87
CA GLN A 686 -12.18 -6.02 -29.54
C GLN A 686 -12.19 -7.34 -28.76
N LEU A 687 -13.31 -8.06 -28.69
CA LEU A 687 -13.41 -9.35 -28.01
C LEU A 687 -12.44 -10.37 -28.60
N LEU A 688 -12.39 -10.49 -29.93
CA LEU A 688 -11.47 -11.40 -30.61
C LEU A 688 -10.01 -11.04 -30.28
N GLY A 689 -9.66 -9.75 -30.35
CA GLY A 689 -8.34 -9.25 -29.99
C GLY A 689 -7.96 -9.54 -28.53
N LEU A 690 -8.91 -9.42 -27.59
CA LEU A 690 -8.68 -9.76 -26.18
C LEU A 690 -8.36 -11.25 -26.01
N VAL A 691 -9.16 -12.14 -26.59
CA VAL A 691 -8.90 -13.59 -26.54
C VAL A 691 -7.52 -13.91 -27.12
N THR A 692 -7.15 -13.30 -28.25
CA THR A 692 -5.83 -13.47 -28.86
C THR A 692 -4.71 -13.00 -27.92
N ARG A 693 -4.85 -11.84 -27.26
CA ARG A 693 -3.82 -11.32 -26.35
C ARG A 693 -3.50 -12.26 -25.18
N TYR A 694 -4.52 -12.92 -24.64
CA TYR A 694 -4.38 -13.85 -23.52
C TYR A 694 -4.19 -15.31 -23.97
N THR A 695 -4.01 -15.55 -25.26
CA THR A 695 -3.56 -16.84 -25.80
C THR A 695 -2.05 -16.97 -25.67
N GLU A 696 -1.57 -18.17 -25.36
CA GLU A 696 -0.16 -18.45 -25.15
C GLU A 696 0.74 -18.00 -26.31
N LYS A 697 1.87 -17.38 -25.98
CA LYS A 697 2.82 -16.85 -26.97
C LYS A 697 3.26 -17.87 -28.03
N SER A 698 3.46 -19.13 -27.63
CA SER A 698 3.88 -20.23 -28.52
C SER A 698 2.87 -20.50 -29.64
N LYS A 699 1.59 -20.20 -29.44
CA LYS A 699 0.50 -20.47 -30.38
C LYS A 699 0.14 -19.26 -31.24
N GLN A 700 0.68 -18.08 -30.96
CA GLN A 700 0.30 -16.83 -31.64
C GLN A 700 0.50 -16.89 -33.16
N GLN A 701 1.57 -17.54 -33.64
CA GLN A 701 1.82 -17.67 -35.08
C GLN A 701 0.77 -18.54 -35.77
N ASP A 702 0.43 -19.69 -35.19
CA ASP A 702 -0.60 -20.58 -35.73
C ASP A 702 -1.97 -19.89 -35.82
N VAL A 703 -2.30 -19.11 -34.78
CA VAL A 703 -3.55 -18.33 -34.69
C VAL A 703 -3.59 -17.22 -35.75
N LEU A 704 -2.46 -16.53 -35.96
CA LEU A 704 -2.30 -15.53 -37.01
C LEU A 704 -2.50 -16.18 -38.39
N ASP A 705 -1.84 -17.30 -38.66
CA ASP A 705 -1.90 -17.99 -39.94
C ASP A 705 -3.31 -18.48 -40.27
N GLU A 706 -4.02 -19.06 -39.29
CA GLU A 706 -5.40 -19.52 -39.48
C GLU A 706 -6.35 -18.35 -39.74
N THR A 707 -6.21 -17.26 -38.99
CA THR A 707 -7.09 -16.09 -39.12
C THR A 707 -6.83 -15.35 -40.44
N MET A 708 -5.57 -15.25 -40.88
CA MET A 708 -5.24 -14.62 -42.17
C MET A 708 -5.81 -15.39 -43.36
N LYS A 709 -5.85 -16.73 -43.30
CA LYS A 709 -6.51 -17.57 -44.33
C LYS A 709 -7.99 -17.27 -44.45
N LYS A 710 -8.66 -17.05 -43.31
CA LYS A 710 -10.09 -16.72 -43.21
C LYS A 710 -10.42 -15.35 -43.81
N PHE A 711 -9.57 -14.35 -43.60
CA PHE A 711 -9.79 -12.98 -44.11
C PHE A 711 -9.21 -12.71 -45.51
N SER A 712 -8.42 -13.64 -46.07
CA SER A 712 -7.83 -13.55 -47.42
C SER A 712 -8.57 -14.38 -48.48
N GLY A 713 -9.72 -14.99 -48.13
CA GLY A 713 -10.51 -15.82 -49.04
C GLY A 713 -9.93 -17.21 -49.29
N GLU A 714 -9.06 -17.73 -48.42
CA GLU A 714 -8.49 -19.08 -48.54
C GLU A 714 -9.27 -20.14 -47.73
N LYS A 715 -10.09 -19.71 -46.78
CA LYS A 715 -11.01 -20.56 -45.99
C LYS A 715 -12.38 -19.92 -45.88
N GLU A 716 -13.41 -20.76 -45.83
CA GLU A 716 -14.78 -20.30 -45.59
C GLU A 716 -14.96 -19.82 -44.14
N VAL A 717 -15.77 -18.77 -43.99
CA VAL A 717 -16.17 -18.17 -42.72
C VAL A 717 -17.60 -17.67 -42.85
N GLY A 718 -18.45 -17.99 -41.87
CA GLY A 718 -19.85 -17.55 -41.88
C GLY A 718 -20.66 -17.99 -43.11
N GLY A 719 -20.29 -19.13 -43.72
CA GLY A 719 -20.98 -19.69 -44.89
C GLY A 719 -20.50 -19.21 -46.26
N GLY A 720 -19.37 -18.48 -46.36
CA GLY A 720 -18.79 -18.07 -47.64
C GLY A 720 -17.30 -17.68 -47.57
N LEU A 721 -16.72 -17.29 -48.71
CA LEU A 721 -15.34 -16.81 -48.79
C LEU A 721 -15.28 -15.30 -48.53
N LEU A 722 -14.61 -14.87 -47.46
CA LEU A 722 -14.40 -13.47 -47.12
C LEU A 722 -12.99 -13.02 -47.53
N ASN A 723 -12.88 -11.99 -48.38
CA ASN A 723 -11.61 -11.35 -48.70
C ASN A 723 -11.70 -9.84 -48.49
N VAL A 724 -11.07 -9.34 -47.42
CA VAL A 724 -11.08 -7.92 -47.06
C VAL A 724 -10.03 -7.10 -47.82
N PHE A 725 -9.18 -7.74 -48.62
CA PHE A 725 -8.10 -7.08 -49.36
C PHE A 725 -8.45 -6.83 -50.83
N THR A 726 -9.42 -7.55 -51.40
CA THR A 726 -9.84 -7.38 -52.80
C THR A 726 -10.82 -6.23 -52.99
N GLU A 727 -11.76 -6.05 -52.07
CA GLU A 727 -12.77 -4.99 -52.11
C GLU A 727 -12.96 -4.35 -50.72
N PRO A 728 -13.37 -3.07 -50.64
CA PRO A 728 -13.64 -2.42 -49.35
C PRO A 728 -14.74 -3.14 -48.56
N SER A 729 -14.41 -3.60 -47.35
CA SER A 729 -15.34 -4.32 -46.48
C SER A 729 -15.34 -3.78 -45.04
N PRO A 730 -16.51 -3.58 -44.40
CA PRO A 730 -16.61 -3.23 -42.97
C PRO A 730 -15.93 -4.25 -42.03
N LYS A 731 -15.82 -5.51 -42.48
CA LYS A 731 -15.20 -6.61 -41.72
C LYS A 731 -13.70 -6.43 -41.49
N VAL A 732 -13.07 -5.47 -42.17
CA VAL A 732 -11.67 -5.04 -41.90
C VAL A 732 -11.49 -4.60 -40.44
N THR A 733 -12.55 -4.08 -39.80
CA THR A 733 -12.55 -3.68 -38.39
C THR A 733 -12.31 -4.84 -37.43
N ILE A 734 -12.78 -6.06 -37.75
CA ILE A 734 -12.47 -7.23 -36.93
C ILE A 734 -10.98 -7.58 -37.06
N LEU A 735 -10.48 -7.55 -38.30
CA LEU A 735 -9.08 -7.89 -38.59
C LEU A 735 -8.09 -6.90 -37.94
N LYS A 736 -8.37 -5.58 -37.96
CA LYS A 736 -7.48 -4.58 -37.37
C LYS A 736 -7.31 -4.81 -35.86
N HIS A 737 -8.39 -5.11 -35.13
CA HIS A 737 -8.35 -5.35 -33.68
C HIS A 737 -7.66 -6.65 -33.32
N PHE A 738 -7.88 -7.70 -34.12
CA PHE A 738 -7.15 -8.95 -33.99
C PHE A 738 -5.64 -8.73 -34.17
N LEU A 739 -5.22 -8.15 -35.30
CA LEU A 739 -3.80 -7.93 -35.61
C LEU A 739 -3.12 -6.99 -34.60
N ALA A 740 -3.84 -6.01 -34.06
CA ALA A 740 -3.35 -5.13 -33.00
C ALA A 740 -2.89 -5.90 -31.74
N LYS A 741 -3.55 -7.02 -31.41
CA LYS A 741 -3.32 -7.79 -30.19
C LYS A 741 -2.43 -9.03 -30.35
N VAL A 742 -2.06 -9.40 -31.58
CA VAL A 742 -1.05 -10.45 -31.87
C VAL A 742 0.33 -10.05 -31.37
N ASP A 743 1.15 -11.01 -30.92
CA ASP A 743 2.53 -10.77 -30.50
C ASP A 743 3.38 -10.13 -31.62
N LYS A 744 4.23 -9.15 -31.26
CA LYS A 744 5.07 -8.42 -32.21
C LYS A 744 6.16 -9.28 -32.88
N THR A 745 6.47 -10.47 -32.35
CA THR A 745 7.45 -11.37 -32.97
C THR A 745 6.87 -12.22 -34.09
N CYS A 746 5.55 -12.24 -34.27
CA CYS A 746 4.90 -13.02 -35.32
C CYS A 746 5.16 -12.40 -36.70
N GLN A 747 5.29 -13.26 -37.71
CA GLN A 747 5.50 -12.87 -39.10
C GLN A 747 4.20 -13.02 -39.88
N LEU A 748 3.89 -12.07 -40.76
CA LEU A 748 2.70 -12.17 -41.60
C LEU A 748 2.92 -13.27 -42.66
N PRO A 749 1.98 -14.21 -42.87
CA PRO A 749 2.13 -15.32 -43.82
C PRO A 749 2.04 -14.92 -45.30
N SER A 750 1.95 -13.63 -45.62
CA SER A 750 1.75 -13.10 -46.98
C SER A 750 2.60 -11.86 -47.23
N ASP A 751 2.75 -11.44 -48.48
CA ASP A 751 3.50 -10.24 -48.85
C ASP A 751 2.91 -8.98 -48.19
N VAL A 752 3.60 -8.48 -47.16
CA VAL A 752 3.18 -7.34 -46.34
C VAL A 752 3.03 -6.08 -47.19
N HIS A 753 3.96 -5.82 -48.12
CA HIS A 753 3.93 -4.61 -48.94
C HIS A 753 2.81 -4.66 -49.97
N GLY A 754 2.57 -5.82 -50.60
CA GLY A 754 1.41 -6.04 -51.45
C GLY A 754 0.09 -5.82 -50.71
N LYS A 755 -0.03 -6.28 -49.45
CA LYS A 755 -1.21 -6.02 -48.62
C LYS A 755 -1.37 -4.54 -48.26
N ILE A 756 -0.29 -3.82 -47.99
CA ILE A 756 -0.32 -2.37 -47.75
C ILE A 756 -0.86 -1.62 -48.98
N GLU A 757 -0.33 -1.91 -50.18
CA GLU A 757 -0.78 -1.28 -51.43
C GLU A 757 -2.26 -1.61 -51.74
N GLN A 758 -2.71 -2.86 -51.47
CA GLN A 758 -4.13 -3.24 -51.57
C GLN A 758 -5.01 -2.43 -50.61
N CYS A 759 -4.59 -2.26 -49.35
CA CYS A 759 -5.31 -1.42 -48.38
C CYS A 759 -5.32 0.06 -48.78
N MET A 760 -4.25 0.58 -49.38
CA MET A 760 -4.19 1.96 -49.90
C MET A 760 -5.18 2.15 -51.06
N HIS A 761 -5.30 1.18 -51.96
CA HIS A 761 -6.30 1.18 -53.01
C HIS A 761 -7.72 1.17 -52.42
N ASN A 762 -8.02 0.28 -51.47
CA ASN A 762 -9.34 0.17 -50.85
C ASN A 762 -9.73 1.42 -50.03
N THR A 763 -8.75 2.08 -49.41
CA THR A 763 -8.97 3.36 -48.70
C THR A 763 -9.40 4.48 -49.67
N SER A 764 -8.91 4.43 -50.91
CA SER A 764 -9.22 5.42 -51.95
C SER A 764 -10.54 5.14 -52.66
N SER A 765 -11.00 3.87 -52.69
CA SER A 765 -12.27 3.45 -53.29
C SER A 765 -13.44 3.35 -52.31
N ALA A 766 -13.19 3.32 -51.00
CA ALA A 766 -14.23 3.28 -49.97
C ALA A 766 -15.02 4.60 -49.89
N ALA A 767 -16.35 4.51 -50.06
CA ALA A 767 -17.25 5.64 -49.91
C ALA A 767 -17.68 5.88 -48.44
N ASP A 768 -17.66 4.85 -47.61
CA ASP A 768 -18.03 4.92 -46.19
C ASP A 768 -16.84 5.30 -45.31
N GLU A 769 -17.05 6.28 -44.42
CA GLU A 769 -16.03 6.82 -43.51
C GLU A 769 -15.57 5.78 -42.49
N PHE A 770 -16.48 4.93 -41.99
CA PHE A 770 -16.15 3.87 -41.03
C PHE A 770 -15.20 2.83 -41.65
N VAL A 771 -15.53 2.35 -42.86
CA VAL A 771 -14.70 1.40 -43.61
C VAL A 771 -13.33 2.00 -43.93
N ARG A 772 -13.30 3.26 -44.40
CA ARG A 772 -12.05 3.97 -44.71
C ARG A 772 -11.14 4.07 -43.48
N MET A 773 -11.70 4.47 -42.33
CA MET A 773 -10.94 4.55 -41.07
C MET A 773 -10.41 3.18 -40.62
N GLY A 774 -11.16 2.11 -40.84
CA GLY A 774 -10.71 0.73 -40.59
C GLY A 774 -9.45 0.38 -41.39
N TYR A 775 -9.40 0.71 -42.69
CA TYR A 775 -8.22 0.48 -43.52
C TYR A 775 -7.03 1.38 -43.15
N LEU A 776 -7.25 2.65 -42.83
CA LEU A 776 -6.18 3.57 -42.39
C LEU A 776 -5.48 3.08 -41.12
N GLN A 777 -6.27 2.61 -40.13
CA GLN A 777 -5.74 2.00 -38.91
C GLN A 777 -5.01 0.68 -39.20
N LEU A 778 -5.55 -0.15 -40.09
CA LEU A 778 -4.91 -1.40 -40.51
C LEU A 778 -3.54 -1.16 -41.17
N ILE A 779 -3.43 -0.16 -42.06
CA ILE A 779 -2.15 0.24 -42.69
C ILE A 779 -1.12 0.60 -41.62
N ALA A 780 -1.51 1.42 -40.62
CA ALA A 780 -0.61 1.79 -39.54
C ALA A 780 -0.14 0.58 -38.72
N ILE A 781 -1.01 -0.41 -38.48
CA ILE A 781 -0.67 -1.65 -37.76
C ILE A 781 0.28 -2.51 -38.60
N LEU A 782 0.01 -2.69 -39.89
CA LEU A 782 0.85 -3.46 -40.81
C LEU A 782 2.26 -2.91 -40.87
N VAL A 783 2.39 -1.59 -41.04
CA VAL A 783 3.67 -0.90 -41.05
C VAL A 783 4.36 -0.98 -39.70
N ASN A 784 3.66 -0.72 -38.59
CA ASN A 784 4.25 -0.73 -37.25
C ASN A 784 4.79 -2.11 -36.83
N LYS A 785 4.06 -3.19 -37.14
CA LYS A 785 4.31 -4.54 -36.61
C LYS A 785 4.98 -5.50 -37.58
N PHE A 786 4.57 -5.50 -38.85
CA PHE A 786 4.91 -6.59 -39.78
C PHE A 786 5.96 -6.20 -40.85
N THR A 787 6.34 -4.93 -40.95
CA THR A 787 7.46 -4.52 -41.81
C THR A 787 8.79 -4.55 -41.05
N PRO A 788 9.91 -4.88 -41.72
CA PRO A 788 11.25 -4.76 -41.13
C PRO A 788 11.56 -3.35 -40.61
N GLN A 789 12.48 -3.25 -39.66
CA GLN A 789 12.94 -1.97 -39.13
C GLN A 789 13.79 -1.23 -40.18
N ASN A 790 13.53 0.07 -40.37
CA ASN A 790 14.20 0.94 -41.34
C ASN A 790 14.09 0.47 -42.80
N ASP A 791 12.96 -0.14 -43.15
CA ASP A 791 12.71 -0.62 -44.51
C ASP A 791 12.60 0.52 -45.53
N GLU A 792 13.46 0.50 -46.54
CA GLU A 792 13.51 1.51 -47.61
C GLU A 792 12.26 1.50 -48.50
N THR A 793 11.56 0.37 -48.60
CA THR A 793 10.31 0.26 -49.38
C THR A 793 9.18 1.09 -48.75
N ASN A 794 9.09 1.16 -47.43
CA ASN A 794 8.20 2.09 -46.75
C ASN A 794 8.58 3.54 -47.07
N GLY A 795 9.88 3.81 -47.20
CA GLY A 795 10.40 5.11 -47.60
C GLY A 795 10.02 5.51 -49.03
N SER A 796 9.97 4.56 -49.97
CA SER A 796 9.56 4.82 -51.35
C SER A 796 8.05 5.00 -51.49
N ILE A 797 7.25 4.26 -50.71
CA ILE A 797 5.79 4.46 -50.58
C ILE A 797 5.51 5.86 -50.02
N LEU A 798 6.17 6.23 -48.92
CA LEU A 798 6.06 7.57 -48.34
C LEU A 798 6.48 8.64 -49.35
N GLN A 799 7.59 8.48 -50.06
CA GLN A 799 8.02 9.45 -51.08
C GLN A 799 6.96 9.66 -52.17
N ARG A 800 6.32 8.59 -52.64
CA ARG A 800 5.25 8.65 -53.65
C ARG A 800 4.01 9.38 -53.11
N SER A 801 3.64 9.10 -51.86
CA SER A 801 2.47 9.71 -51.22
C SER A 801 2.73 11.16 -50.80
N PHE A 802 3.95 11.50 -50.39
CA PHE A 802 4.40 12.87 -50.07
C PHE A 802 4.56 13.72 -51.34
N ALA A 803 5.05 13.19 -52.47
CA ALA A 803 5.25 13.97 -53.71
C ALA A 803 3.96 14.64 -54.26
N ASN A 804 2.78 14.17 -53.86
CA ASN A 804 1.48 14.69 -54.31
C ASN A 804 0.84 15.73 -53.35
N PHE A 805 1.62 16.40 -52.49
CA PHE A 805 1.15 17.34 -51.45
C PHE A 805 0.17 18.43 -51.89
N GLN A 806 0.23 18.88 -53.15
CA GLN A 806 -0.44 20.11 -53.59
C GLN A 806 -1.88 19.90 -54.12
N GLY A 807 -2.45 18.69 -54.07
CA GLY A 807 -3.80 18.48 -54.62
C GLY A 807 -4.60 17.24 -54.21
N ASN A 808 -4.12 16.36 -53.32
CA ASN A 808 -4.86 15.15 -52.94
C ASN A 808 -4.87 14.90 -51.42
N GLU A 809 -5.95 15.31 -50.75
CA GLU A 809 -6.13 15.15 -49.29
C GLU A 809 -6.02 13.70 -48.84
N ASN A 810 -6.45 12.75 -49.68
CA ASN A 810 -6.41 11.31 -49.38
C ASN A 810 -4.97 10.77 -49.33
N SER A 811 -4.09 11.25 -50.22
CA SER A 811 -2.70 10.81 -50.22
C SER A 811 -1.94 11.28 -48.99
N LEU A 812 -2.22 12.49 -48.53
CA LEU A 812 -1.63 13.04 -47.30
C LEU A 812 -2.10 12.31 -46.04
N GLU A 813 -3.39 11.97 -45.96
CA GLU A 813 -3.92 11.21 -44.84
C GLU A 813 -3.30 9.81 -44.76
N ILE A 814 -3.28 9.05 -45.87
CA ILE A 814 -2.64 7.72 -45.93
C ILE A 814 -1.17 7.80 -45.51
N ALA A 815 -0.43 8.79 -46.03
CA ALA A 815 0.97 9.01 -45.67
C ALA A 815 1.14 9.30 -44.17
N THR A 816 0.22 10.05 -43.56
CA THR A 816 0.22 10.35 -42.12
C THR A 816 0.01 9.09 -41.27
N TRP A 817 -0.88 8.18 -41.69
CA TRP A 817 -1.12 6.91 -40.99
C TRP A 817 0.07 5.94 -41.10
N ILE A 818 0.72 5.87 -42.27
CA ILE A 818 1.99 5.12 -42.43
C ILE A 818 3.07 5.71 -41.51
N LEU A 819 3.20 7.04 -41.52
CA LEU A 819 4.17 7.77 -40.69
C LEU A 819 3.92 7.53 -39.19
N LYS A 820 2.65 7.51 -38.75
CA LYS A 820 2.27 7.18 -37.36
C LYS A 820 2.83 5.82 -36.95
N GLY A 821 2.64 4.79 -37.77
CA GLY A 821 3.13 3.44 -37.51
C GLY A 821 4.66 3.37 -37.35
N LEU A 822 5.40 4.10 -38.18
CA LEU A 822 6.87 4.15 -38.14
C LEU A 822 7.42 4.94 -36.94
N ILE A 823 6.81 6.09 -36.62
CA ILE A 823 7.26 6.93 -35.49
C ILE A 823 7.05 6.21 -34.17
N MET A 824 5.91 5.54 -34.00
CA MET A 824 5.58 4.85 -32.74
C MET A 824 6.62 3.79 -32.39
N ARG A 825 7.21 3.09 -33.37
CA ARG A 825 8.31 2.13 -33.15
C ARG A 825 9.72 2.77 -33.11
N GLY A 826 9.84 4.07 -33.37
CA GLY A 826 11.12 4.80 -33.40
C GLY A 826 12.01 4.42 -34.59
N ASP A 827 11.42 4.34 -35.78
CA ASP A 827 12.08 4.05 -37.06
C ASP A 827 12.84 5.28 -37.62
N GLN A 828 13.97 5.08 -38.28
CA GLN A 828 14.75 6.16 -38.90
C GLN A 828 14.06 6.74 -40.13
N VAL A 829 13.40 5.92 -40.93
CA VAL A 829 12.61 6.36 -42.10
C VAL A 829 11.46 7.25 -41.62
N GLY A 830 10.76 6.83 -40.57
CA GLY A 830 9.73 7.65 -39.93
C GLY A 830 10.27 8.98 -39.41
N SER A 831 11.46 8.98 -38.79
CA SER A 831 12.10 10.20 -38.29
C SER A 831 12.50 11.17 -39.42
N LYS A 832 12.97 10.65 -40.56
CA LYS A 832 13.28 11.45 -41.75
C LYS A 832 12.03 12.16 -42.27
N TYR A 833 10.95 11.42 -42.52
CA TYR A 833 9.72 11.99 -43.07
C TYR A 833 8.94 12.83 -42.04
N LEU A 834 9.08 12.58 -40.74
CA LEU A 834 8.62 13.49 -39.69
C LEU A 834 9.33 14.85 -39.81
N ASN A 835 10.65 14.85 -39.98
CA ASN A 835 11.41 16.08 -40.15
C ASN A 835 11.04 16.82 -41.45
N GLU A 836 10.77 16.10 -42.55
CA GLU A 836 10.27 16.69 -43.79
C GLU A 836 8.88 17.31 -43.60
N LEU A 837 7.95 16.59 -42.95
CA LEU A 837 6.63 17.11 -42.60
C LEU A 837 6.73 18.39 -41.75
N LEU A 838 7.64 18.38 -40.76
CA LEU A 838 7.91 19.56 -39.93
C LEU A 838 8.49 20.73 -40.71
N VAL A 839 9.42 20.48 -41.63
CA VAL A 839 9.97 21.54 -42.48
C VAL A 839 8.86 22.15 -43.33
N GLU A 840 7.98 21.33 -43.90
CA GLU A 840 6.91 21.77 -44.80
C GLU A 840 5.89 22.67 -44.08
N VAL A 841 5.44 22.28 -42.88
CA VAL A 841 4.51 23.08 -42.04
C VAL A 841 5.03 24.50 -41.83
N PHE A 842 6.34 24.66 -41.71
CA PHE A 842 6.96 25.93 -41.36
C PHE A 842 7.61 26.66 -42.55
N ARG A 843 7.67 26.08 -43.74
CA ARG A 843 8.34 26.65 -44.93
C ARG A 843 7.34 27.07 -46.02
N SER A 844 6.19 26.42 -46.13
CA SER A 844 5.24 26.71 -47.21
C SER A 844 4.72 28.15 -47.16
N ASP A 845 4.64 28.81 -48.31
CA ASP A 845 4.07 30.16 -48.44
C ASP A 845 2.53 30.15 -48.52
N ASP A 846 1.94 28.98 -48.75
CA ASP A 846 0.49 28.75 -48.70
C ASP A 846 0.04 28.42 -47.27
N THR A 847 -0.75 29.32 -46.68
CA THR A 847 -1.30 29.19 -45.32
C THR A 847 -2.38 28.12 -45.21
N ALA A 848 -3.11 27.81 -46.28
CA ALA A 848 -4.09 26.71 -46.28
C ALA A 848 -3.38 25.36 -46.19
N HIS A 849 -2.28 25.22 -46.94
CA HIS A 849 -1.42 24.05 -46.90
C HIS A 849 -0.79 23.84 -45.52
N SER A 850 -0.21 24.89 -44.90
CA SER A 850 0.37 24.76 -43.56
C SER A 850 -0.67 24.36 -42.50
N LYS A 851 -1.91 24.85 -42.61
CA LYS A 851 -3.03 24.45 -41.72
C LYS A 851 -3.39 22.98 -41.92
N GLN A 852 -3.37 22.47 -43.15
CA GLN A 852 -3.64 21.06 -43.45
C GLN A 852 -2.53 20.15 -42.92
N THR A 853 -1.27 20.50 -43.15
CA THR A 853 -0.11 19.73 -42.64
C THR A 853 -0.04 19.77 -41.12
N SER A 854 -0.47 20.86 -40.48
CA SER A 854 -0.62 20.93 -39.02
C SER A 854 -1.67 19.94 -38.48
N ARG A 855 -2.73 19.62 -39.23
CA ARG A 855 -3.74 18.63 -38.79
C ARG A 855 -3.18 17.21 -38.80
N CYS A 856 -2.16 16.90 -39.59
CA CYS A 856 -1.51 15.58 -39.54
C CYS A 856 -0.97 15.26 -38.12
N PHE A 857 -0.53 16.27 -37.36
CA PHE A 857 -0.10 16.06 -35.97
C PHE A 857 -1.22 15.64 -35.04
N SER A 858 -2.49 15.94 -35.33
CA SER A 858 -3.60 15.41 -34.52
C SER A 858 -3.69 13.90 -34.66
N ILE A 859 -3.51 13.38 -35.88
CA ILE A 859 -3.46 11.94 -36.15
C ILE A 859 -2.22 11.31 -35.51
N LEU A 860 -1.04 11.90 -35.68
CA LEU A 860 0.22 11.37 -35.12
C LEU A 860 0.17 11.29 -33.59
N MET A 861 -0.44 12.28 -32.94
CA MET A 861 -0.50 12.39 -31.47
C MET A 861 -1.72 11.70 -30.84
N ALA A 862 -2.75 11.35 -31.63
CA ALA A 862 -3.96 10.68 -31.14
C ALA A 862 -3.65 9.34 -30.46
N ASP A 863 -4.28 9.11 -29.31
CA ASP A 863 -4.30 7.83 -28.60
C ASP A 863 -5.37 6.92 -29.22
N LEU A 864 -4.96 5.73 -29.67
CA LEU A 864 -5.83 4.77 -30.35
C LEU A 864 -5.80 3.43 -29.62
N ASP A 865 -6.97 2.82 -29.42
CA ASP A 865 -7.12 1.56 -28.67
C ASP A 865 -6.32 0.40 -29.27
N VAL A 866 -6.13 0.39 -30.60
CA VAL A 866 -5.32 -0.61 -31.31
C VAL A 866 -3.82 -0.54 -30.95
N PHE A 867 -3.34 0.59 -30.44
CA PHE A 867 -1.95 0.77 -30.00
C PHE A 867 -1.82 0.96 -28.48
N MET A 868 -2.90 0.72 -27.73
CA MET A 868 -2.93 0.84 -26.29
C MET A 868 -3.45 -0.45 -25.65
N ASN A 869 -3.12 -0.62 -24.37
CA ASN A 869 -3.59 -1.73 -23.56
C ASN A 869 -4.13 -1.16 -22.25
N PRO A 870 -5.40 -0.70 -22.21
CA PRO A 870 -5.95 -0.02 -21.04
C PRO A 870 -6.00 -0.90 -19.78
N GLU A 871 -6.11 -2.22 -19.96
CA GLU A 871 -6.42 -3.18 -18.89
C GLU A 871 -5.26 -3.55 -17.96
N ASN A 872 -3.98 -3.26 -18.27
CA ASN A 872 -2.85 -3.84 -17.52
C ASN A 872 -1.62 -2.92 -17.41
N SER A 873 -1.72 -1.91 -16.54
CA SER A 873 -0.65 -0.91 -16.37
C SER A 873 0.51 -1.35 -15.45
N LYS A 874 0.40 -2.46 -14.69
CA LYS A 874 1.38 -2.78 -13.61
C LYS A 874 1.82 -4.25 -13.43
N SER A 875 1.11 -5.26 -13.96
CA SER A 875 1.44 -6.69 -13.77
C SER A 875 1.98 -7.36 -15.03
N LYS A 876 2.85 -8.38 -14.87
CA LYS A 876 3.24 -9.27 -15.98
C LYS A 876 2.01 -10.06 -16.41
N ILE A 877 1.64 -9.98 -17.68
CA ILE A 877 0.50 -10.73 -18.22
C ILE A 877 0.83 -12.23 -18.27
N VAL A 878 -0.17 -13.07 -17.99
CA VAL A 878 -0.01 -14.54 -17.91
C VAL A 878 0.42 -15.16 -19.24
N SER A 879 -0.04 -14.62 -20.37
CA SER A 879 0.23 -15.17 -21.70
C SER A 879 1.65 -14.93 -22.22
N GLY A 880 2.41 -14.00 -21.61
CA GLY A 880 3.73 -13.59 -22.07
C GLY A 880 3.76 -12.82 -23.40
N VAL A 881 2.60 -12.47 -23.96
CA VAL A 881 2.46 -11.77 -25.25
C VAL A 881 2.88 -10.30 -25.17
N SER A 882 3.75 -9.86 -26.07
CA SER A 882 4.12 -8.45 -26.24
C SER A 882 3.58 -7.95 -27.58
N ASN A 883 2.35 -7.45 -27.60
CA ASN A 883 1.70 -7.03 -28.83
C ASN A 883 2.08 -5.61 -29.30
N LEU A 884 2.42 -4.72 -28.37
CA LEU A 884 2.72 -3.32 -28.68
C LEU A 884 4.17 -3.14 -29.16
N ASN A 885 4.31 -2.49 -30.32
CA ASN A 885 5.60 -1.98 -30.82
C ASN A 885 5.62 -0.44 -30.76
N VAL A 886 5.46 0.09 -29.55
CA VAL A 886 5.37 1.54 -29.26
C VAL A 886 6.42 1.93 -28.23
N LYS A 887 7.30 2.87 -28.57
CA LYS A 887 8.29 3.43 -27.64
C LYS A 887 7.61 4.43 -26.71
N LEU A 888 7.81 4.30 -25.40
CA LEU A 888 7.14 5.11 -24.38
C LEU A 888 7.27 6.64 -24.60
N LEU A 889 8.42 7.10 -25.09
CA LEU A 889 8.76 8.52 -25.18
C LEU A 889 8.55 9.14 -26.58
N TYR A 890 7.88 8.43 -27.51
CA TYR A 890 7.73 8.93 -28.88
C TYR A 890 7.00 10.30 -28.93
N LYS A 891 5.95 10.47 -28.13
CA LYS A 891 5.21 11.75 -28.00
C LYS A 891 6.10 12.86 -27.43
N GLN A 892 6.93 12.55 -26.44
CA GLN A 892 7.88 13.50 -25.86
C GLN A 892 8.92 13.94 -26.90
N GLN A 893 9.48 13.00 -27.67
CA GLN A 893 10.45 13.32 -28.72
C GLN A 893 9.86 14.22 -29.82
N ILE A 894 8.61 13.95 -30.23
CA ILE A 894 7.88 14.82 -31.15
C ILE A 894 7.70 16.22 -30.53
N PHE A 895 7.24 16.29 -29.29
CA PHE A 895 7.02 17.55 -28.59
C PHE A 895 8.30 18.38 -28.48
N GLU A 896 9.42 17.80 -28.05
CA GLU A 896 10.70 18.52 -27.91
C GLU A 896 11.22 19.07 -29.25
N ASN A 897 11.15 18.26 -30.32
CA ASN A 897 11.58 18.71 -31.66
C ASN A 897 10.69 19.83 -32.19
N ILE A 898 9.38 19.78 -31.93
CA ILE A 898 8.44 20.81 -32.38
C ILE A 898 8.57 22.07 -31.54
N LEU A 899 8.66 21.95 -30.21
CA LEU A 899 8.81 23.09 -29.31
C LEU A 899 10.05 23.92 -29.68
N GLY A 900 11.20 23.26 -29.93
CA GLY A 900 12.43 23.94 -30.34
C GLY A 900 12.25 24.75 -31.64
N ARG A 901 11.63 24.16 -32.66
CA ARG A 901 11.40 24.83 -33.96
C ARG A 901 10.35 25.94 -33.88
N VAL A 902 9.30 25.75 -33.06
CA VAL A 902 8.27 26.76 -32.84
C VAL A 902 8.88 27.97 -32.13
N LEU A 903 9.68 27.77 -31.08
CA LEU A 903 10.35 28.86 -30.37
C LEU A 903 11.28 29.67 -31.29
N GLU A 904 12.10 28.99 -32.10
CA GLU A 904 12.99 29.64 -33.08
C GLU A 904 12.21 30.49 -34.09
N LYS A 905 11.16 29.93 -34.69
CA LYS A 905 10.40 30.62 -35.75
C LYS A 905 9.42 31.65 -35.23
N PHE A 906 8.89 31.48 -34.01
CA PHE A 906 7.96 32.43 -33.41
C PHE A 906 8.61 33.79 -33.15
N GLN A 907 9.89 33.82 -32.79
CA GLN A 907 10.64 35.06 -32.59
C GLN A 907 10.90 35.84 -33.89
N VAL A 908 10.99 35.15 -35.03
CA VAL A 908 11.35 35.73 -36.33
C VAL A 908 10.12 36.13 -37.16
N THR A 909 8.98 35.47 -36.94
CA THR A 909 7.78 35.62 -37.78
C THR A 909 6.95 36.84 -37.37
N GLN A 910 6.70 37.77 -38.31
CA GLN A 910 5.81 38.93 -38.08
C GLN A 910 4.37 38.74 -38.57
N ASN A 911 4.09 37.77 -39.45
CA ASN A 911 2.75 37.52 -39.98
C ASN A 911 1.87 36.77 -38.97
N ASP A 912 0.73 37.38 -38.59
CA ASP A 912 -0.22 36.84 -37.62
C ASP A 912 -0.88 35.52 -38.07
N GLU A 913 -1.11 35.31 -39.37
CA GLU A 913 -1.64 34.03 -39.89
C GLU A 913 -0.61 32.90 -39.74
N LYS A 914 0.69 33.20 -39.91
CA LYS A 914 1.77 32.21 -39.70
C LYS A 914 1.97 31.93 -38.21
N LYS A 915 1.81 32.94 -37.34
CA LYS A 915 1.77 32.75 -35.88
C LYS A 915 0.58 31.89 -35.43
N GLU A 916 -0.58 32.07 -36.05
CA GLU A 916 -1.77 31.22 -35.82
C GLU A 916 -1.45 29.76 -36.12
N VAL A 917 -0.77 29.46 -37.25
CA VAL A 917 -0.39 28.09 -37.60
C VAL A 917 0.61 27.52 -36.59
N LEU A 918 1.67 28.26 -36.22
CA LEU A 918 2.66 27.82 -35.23
C LEU A 918 2.03 27.46 -33.89
N LEU A 919 1.18 28.35 -33.37
CA LEU A 919 0.50 28.14 -32.10
C LEU A 919 -0.60 27.09 -32.20
N GLY A 920 -1.26 26.96 -33.36
CA GLY A 920 -2.21 25.90 -33.65
C GLY A 920 -1.57 24.51 -33.67
N THR A 921 -0.36 24.37 -34.22
CA THR A 921 0.39 23.10 -34.20
C THR A 921 0.82 22.76 -32.77
N LEU A 922 1.36 23.73 -32.02
CA LEU A 922 1.76 23.53 -30.63
C LEU A 922 0.56 23.15 -29.75
N ALA A 923 -0.58 23.82 -29.94
CA ALA A 923 -1.85 23.52 -29.29
C ALA A 923 -2.29 22.06 -29.47
N ILE A 924 -2.25 21.55 -30.70
CA ILE A 924 -2.60 20.15 -31.01
C ILE A 924 -1.69 19.16 -30.27
N ILE A 925 -0.41 19.49 -30.08
CA ILE A 925 0.54 18.59 -29.43
C ILE A 925 0.36 18.64 -27.91
N ILE A 926 0.25 19.84 -27.34
CA ILE A 926 0.05 20.02 -25.89
C ILE A 926 -1.23 19.31 -25.44
N SER A 927 -2.31 19.37 -26.22
CA SER A 927 -3.57 18.68 -25.90
C SER A 927 -3.47 17.15 -25.90
N ASN A 928 -2.37 16.57 -26.39
CA ASN A 928 -2.19 15.12 -26.56
C ASN A 928 -0.98 14.56 -25.78
N ILE A 929 -0.34 15.36 -24.91
CA ILE A 929 0.74 14.92 -24.00
C ILE A 929 0.30 14.99 -22.54
N SER A 930 0.90 14.16 -21.69
CA SER A 930 0.62 14.19 -20.25
C SER A 930 1.22 15.43 -19.57
N SER A 931 0.57 15.91 -18.50
CA SER A 931 1.07 17.04 -17.67
C SER A 931 2.50 16.84 -17.16
N LYS A 932 2.92 15.57 -16.94
CA LYS A 932 4.28 15.22 -16.51
C LYS A 932 5.36 15.59 -17.53
N VAL A 933 5.06 15.45 -18.83
CA VAL A 933 5.99 15.81 -19.91
C VAL A 933 6.01 17.32 -20.12
N LEU A 934 4.87 17.98 -19.90
CA LEU A 934 4.73 19.42 -20.09
C LEU A 934 5.37 20.23 -18.95
N LYS A 935 5.33 19.74 -17.70
CA LYS A 935 5.79 20.43 -16.48
C LYS A 935 7.18 21.07 -16.57
N PRO A 936 8.23 20.39 -17.06
CA PRO A 936 9.58 20.97 -17.16
C PRO A 936 9.66 22.18 -18.11
N HIS A 937 8.78 22.26 -19.10
CA HIS A 937 8.80 23.26 -20.17
C HIS A 937 7.80 24.41 -19.95
N LEU A 938 7.05 24.42 -18.84
CA LEU A 938 6.00 25.41 -18.60
C LEU A 938 6.49 26.86 -18.67
N ARG A 939 7.72 27.13 -18.19
CA ARG A 939 8.33 28.47 -18.26
C ARG A 939 8.58 28.95 -19.69
N GLU A 940 9.03 28.05 -20.56
CA GLU A 940 9.32 28.35 -21.97
C GLU A 940 8.03 28.48 -22.80
N VAL A 941 7.01 27.69 -22.45
CA VAL A 941 5.72 27.65 -23.12
C VAL A 941 4.82 28.82 -22.70
N PHE A 942 4.95 29.33 -21.46
CA PHE A 942 4.08 30.38 -20.90
C PHE A 942 3.95 31.63 -21.80
N PRO A 943 5.01 32.23 -22.36
CA PRO A 943 4.88 33.38 -23.26
C PRO A 943 4.10 33.06 -24.55
N LEU A 944 4.22 31.83 -25.08
CA LEU A 944 3.52 31.39 -26.28
C LEU A 944 2.02 31.25 -26.01
N VAL A 945 1.65 30.65 -24.88
CA VAL A 945 0.27 30.45 -24.45
C VAL A 945 -0.41 31.79 -24.14
N LEU A 946 0.31 32.73 -23.52
CA LEU A 946 -0.19 34.08 -23.25
C LEU A 946 -0.47 34.88 -24.54
N ASN A 947 0.35 34.69 -25.57
CA ASN A 947 0.10 35.23 -26.91
C ASN A 947 -1.05 34.49 -27.61
N GLY A 948 -1.18 33.19 -27.40
CA GLY A 948 -2.28 32.37 -27.91
C GLY A 948 -3.67 32.89 -27.47
N LEU A 949 -3.79 33.43 -26.25
CA LEU A 949 -5.01 34.08 -25.77
C LEU A 949 -5.39 35.36 -26.53
N SER A 950 -4.45 35.96 -27.26
CA SER A 950 -4.69 37.15 -28.07
C SER A 950 -5.01 36.83 -29.53
N ILE A 951 -4.94 35.56 -29.94
CA ILE A 951 -5.27 35.13 -31.30
C ILE A 951 -6.75 34.76 -31.37
N GLU A 952 -7.47 35.32 -32.34
CA GLU A 952 -8.90 35.09 -32.56
C GLU A 952 -9.18 33.75 -33.28
N SER A 953 -8.55 32.66 -32.82
CA SER A 953 -8.72 31.30 -33.34
C SER A 953 -9.19 30.36 -32.24
N ALA A 954 -10.38 29.77 -32.40
CA ALA A 954 -11.00 28.94 -31.37
C ALA A 954 -10.13 27.74 -30.96
N VAL A 955 -9.38 27.15 -31.91
CA VAL A 955 -8.47 26.03 -31.65
C VAL A 955 -7.30 26.45 -30.75
N VAL A 956 -6.70 27.61 -31.05
CA VAL A 956 -5.57 28.16 -30.30
C VAL A 956 -6.02 28.60 -28.91
N LEU A 957 -7.17 29.26 -28.80
CA LEU A 957 -7.73 29.71 -27.52
C LEU A 957 -8.02 28.53 -26.59
N LYS A 958 -8.70 27.49 -27.09
CA LYS A 958 -9.03 26.30 -26.30
C LYS A 958 -7.77 25.65 -25.73
N ALA A 959 -6.80 25.34 -26.57
CA ALA A 959 -5.56 24.73 -26.13
C ALA A 959 -4.74 25.64 -25.21
N SER A 960 -4.77 26.96 -25.44
CA SER A 960 -4.10 27.91 -24.56
C SER A 960 -4.73 27.91 -23.17
N LEU A 961 -6.06 27.88 -23.07
CA LEU A 961 -6.79 27.81 -21.81
C LEU A 961 -6.56 26.46 -21.09
N ASP A 962 -6.60 25.34 -21.82
CA ASP A 962 -6.28 24.01 -21.27
C ASP A 962 -4.85 23.98 -20.69
N THR A 963 -3.90 24.57 -21.41
CA THR A 963 -2.50 24.69 -20.94
C THR A 963 -2.40 25.61 -19.73
N PHE A 964 -3.14 26.71 -19.70
CA PHE A 964 -3.19 27.62 -18.54
C PHE A 964 -3.75 26.94 -17.30
N ASN A 965 -4.80 26.11 -17.43
CA ASN A 965 -5.33 25.32 -16.31
C ASN A 965 -4.25 24.40 -15.70
N VAL A 966 -3.41 23.79 -16.53
CA VAL A 966 -2.27 22.98 -16.04
C VAL A 966 -1.25 23.86 -15.33
N ILE A 967 -0.91 25.03 -15.89
CA ILE A 967 0.04 25.99 -15.26
C ILE A 967 -0.47 26.46 -13.90
N ILE A 968 -1.75 26.81 -13.80
CA ILE A 968 -2.42 27.24 -12.56
C ILE A 968 -2.32 26.18 -11.47
N THR A 969 -2.49 24.91 -11.83
CA THR A 969 -2.51 23.80 -10.87
C THR A 969 -1.10 23.38 -10.44
N GLU A 970 -0.14 23.36 -11.38
CA GLU A 970 1.19 22.77 -11.15
C GLU A 970 2.25 23.79 -10.72
N THR A 971 2.15 25.04 -11.19
CA THR A 971 3.14 26.12 -10.93
C THR A 971 2.45 27.49 -10.82
N PRO A 972 1.68 27.76 -9.73
CA PRO A 972 0.95 29.02 -9.55
C PRO A 972 1.87 30.26 -9.59
N ASP A 973 3.12 30.13 -9.15
CA ASP A 973 4.09 31.23 -9.07
C ASP A 973 4.32 31.93 -10.40
N LEU A 974 4.27 31.21 -11.54
CA LEU A 974 4.49 31.78 -12.87
C LEU A 974 3.40 32.78 -13.28
N ILE A 975 2.22 32.68 -12.69
CA ILE A 975 1.07 33.52 -13.02
C ILE A 975 1.18 34.89 -12.34
N SER A 976 1.87 34.95 -11.20
CA SER A 976 2.00 36.16 -10.40
C SER A 976 2.55 37.36 -11.19
N GLU A 977 3.48 37.11 -12.13
CA GLU A 977 4.13 38.14 -12.95
C GLU A 977 3.18 38.84 -13.95
N ASN A 978 2.13 38.15 -14.41
CA ASN A 978 1.24 38.64 -15.48
C ASN A 978 -0.25 38.60 -15.09
N ILE A 979 -0.55 38.54 -13.79
CA ILE A 979 -1.90 38.33 -13.26
C ILE A 979 -2.90 39.38 -13.74
N ASP A 980 -2.47 40.64 -13.87
CA ASP A 980 -3.33 41.76 -14.30
C ASP A 980 -3.85 41.59 -15.73
N SER A 981 -2.92 41.34 -16.66
CA SER A 981 -3.27 41.11 -18.06
C SER A 981 -4.05 39.80 -18.24
N LEU A 982 -3.73 38.77 -17.45
CA LEU A 982 -4.37 37.46 -17.58
C LEU A 982 -5.82 37.50 -17.09
N VAL A 983 -6.07 38.03 -15.89
CA VAL A 983 -7.43 38.18 -15.35
C VAL A 983 -8.28 39.03 -16.28
N THR A 984 -7.74 40.13 -16.81
CA THR A 984 -8.46 40.99 -17.76
C THR A 984 -8.87 40.21 -19.02
N LYS A 985 -7.92 39.50 -19.65
CA LYS A 985 -8.18 38.71 -20.86
C LYS A 985 -9.16 37.55 -20.62
N LEU A 986 -9.06 36.83 -19.50
CA LEU A 986 -9.97 35.73 -19.18
C LEU A 986 -11.41 36.23 -18.92
N VAL A 987 -11.55 37.40 -18.29
CA VAL A 987 -12.85 38.05 -18.14
C VAL A 987 -13.39 38.53 -19.49
N ASP A 988 -12.55 39.08 -20.37
CA ASP A 988 -12.96 39.45 -21.73
C ASP A 988 -13.45 38.23 -22.52
N LEU A 989 -12.72 37.12 -22.48
CA LEU A 989 -13.07 35.87 -23.18
C LEU A 989 -14.41 35.28 -22.69
N SER A 990 -14.72 35.41 -21.40
CA SER A 990 -15.96 34.90 -20.80
C SER A 990 -17.17 35.84 -20.97
N THR A 991 -16.96 37.16 -21.05
CA THR A 991 -18.04 38.16 -21.02
C THR A 991 -18.35 38.81 -22.36
N THR A 992 -17.36 38.98 -23.24
CA THR A 992 -17.53 39.70 -24.51
C THR A 992 -17.91 38.77 -25.66
N LYS A 993 -18.38 39.30 -26.79
CA LYS A 993 -18.68 38.50 -28.00
C LYS A 993 -17.56 38.73 -29.02
N ILE A 994 -16.73 37.73 -29.26
CA ILE A 994 -15.59 37.81 -30.20
C ILE A 994 -15.95 37.07 -31.48
N VAL A 995 -15.96 37.78 -32.62
CA VAL A 995 -16.39 37.24 -33.91
C VAL A 995 -15.30 37.44 -34.94
N SER A 996 -14.77 36.34 -35.49
CA SER A 996 -13.84 36.35 -36.62
C SER A 996 -14.46 35.55 -37.78
N GLY A 997 -14.42 36.10 -39.00
CA GLY A 997 -14.94 35.43 -40.20
C GLY A 997 -16.41 34.98 -40.10
N LYS A 998 -17.29 35.77 -39.47
CA LYS A 998 -18.72 35.47 -39.20
C LYS A 998 -18.98 34.30 -38.23
N LYS A 999 -17.96 33.71 -37.61
CA LYS A 999 -18.10 32.68 -36.57
C LYS A 999 -17.78 33.25 -35.19
N LEU A 1000 -18.52 32.82 -34.17
CA LEU A 1000 -18.23 33.15 -32.78
C LEU A 1000 -16.98 32.37 -32.36
N VAL A 1001 -15.91 33.09 -32.04
CA VAL A 1001 -14.62 32.50 -31.68
C VAL A 1001 -14.62 32.02 -30.23
N ASN A 1002 -15.23 32.77 -29.32
CA ASN A 1002 -15.43 32.37 -27.93
C ASN A 1002 -16.74 31.59 -27.77
N ASP A 1003 -16.73 30.34 -28.23
CA ASP A 1003 -17.86 29.43 -28.12
C ASP A 1003 -18.21 29.07 -26.66
N GLU A 1004 -19.17 28.16 -26.47
CA GLU A 1004 -19.56 27.68 -25.14
C GLU A 1004 -18.38 27.09 -24.36
N GLN A 1005 -17.51 26.34 -25.03
CA GLN A 1005 -16.41 25.62 -24.39
C GLN A 1005 -15.30 26.59 -23.96
N ILE A 1006 -14.94 27.55 -24.81
CA ILE A 1006 -13.93 28.57 -24.49
C ILE A 1006 -14.38 29.46 -23.33
N ARG A 1007 -15.67 29.85 -23.31
CA ARG A 1007 -16.21 30.65 -22.19
C ARG A 1007 -16.22 29.86 -20.88
N TYR A 1008 -16.53 28.56 -20.93
CA TYR A 1008 -16.43 27.68 -19.77
C TYR A 1008 -14.98 27.55 -19.28
N LEU A 1009 -14.03 27.25 -20.17
CA LEU A 1009 -12.62 27.09 -19.82
C LEU A 1009 -12.00 28.39 -19.27
N ALA A 1010 -12.38 29.55 -19.81
CA ALA A 1010 -11.94 30.84 -19.29
C ALA A 1010 -12.43 31.09 -17.85
N LEU A 1011 -13.67 30.68 -17.54
CA LEU A 1011 -14.21 30.73 -16.17
C LEU A 1011 -13.47 29.73 -15.26
N GLU A 1012 -13.17 28.54 -15.75
CA GLU A 1012 -12.40 27.54 -15.00
C GLU A 1012 -10.97 28.01 -14.68
N CYS A 1013 -10.29 28.66 -15.64
CA CYS A 1013 -9.01 29.31 -15.38
C CYS A 1013 -9.12 30.41 -14.32
N LEU A 1014 -10.18 31.23 -14.37
CA LEU A 1014 -10.41 32.28 -13.35
C LEU A 1014 -10.58 31.67 -11.96
N GLU A 1015 -11.42 30.65 -11.82
CA GLU A 1015 -11.62 29.93 -10.57
C GLU A 1015 -10.30 29.36 -10.02
N GLY A 1016 -9.52 28.70 -10.89
CA GLY A 1016 -8.22 28.15 -10.52
C GLY A 1016 -7.25 29.21 -10.02
N ILE A 1017 -7.19 30.39 -10.65
CA ILE A 1017 -6.33 31.51 -10.23
C ILE A 1017 -6.72 31.96 -8.81
N PHE A 1018 -8.01 32.16 -8.52
CA PHE A 1018 -8.46 32.63 -7.21
C PHE A 1018 -8.31 31.59 -6.09
N ASN A 1019 -8.27 30.30 -6.41
CA ASN A 1019 -8.06 29.23 -5.44
C ASN A 1019 -6.58 28.90 -5.19
N SER A 1020 -5.71 29.05 -6.20
CA SER A 1020 -4.34 28.51 -6.16
C SER A 1020 -3.26 29.56 -5.94
N VAL A 1021 -3.53 30.84 -6.25
CA VAL A 1021 -2.56 31.93 -6.07
C VAL A 1021 -2.73 32.58 -4.69
N GLU A 1022 -1.63 32.98 -4.06
CA GLU A 1022 -1.65 33.57 -2.72
C GLU A 1022 -2.57 34.79 -2.60
N LEU A 1023 -3.35 34.82 -1.51
CA LEU A 1023 -4.37 35.83 -1.23
C LEU A 1023 -3.91 37.30 -1.46
N PRO A 1024 -2.71 37.75 -1.03
CA PRO A 1024 -2.29 39.13 -1.22
C PRO A 1024 -2.22 39.58 -2.68
N GLN A 1025 -2.01 38.64 -3.61
CA GLN A 1025 -1.84 38.93 -5.03
C GLN A 1025 -3.17 39.04 -5.77
N VAL A 1026 -4.20 38.28 -5.33
CA VAL A 1026 -5.49 38.15 -6.01
C VAL A 1026 -6.59 39.06 -5.47
N VAL A 1027 -6.54 39.45 -4.18
CA VAL A 1027 -7.62 40.23 -3.52
C VAL A 1027 -7.93 41.54 -4.25
N LYS A 1028 -6.92 42.22 -4.81
CA LYS A 1028 -7.10 43.47 -5.57
C LYS A 1028 -8.00 43.31 -6.82
N TYR A 1029 -8.17 42.10 -7.34
CA TYR A 1029 -9.01 41.81 -8.51
C TYR A 1029 -10.42 41.31 -8.16
N GLN A 1030 -10.67 40.94 -6.91
CA GLN A 1030 -11.90 40.28 -6.46
C GLN A 1030 -13.17 41.06 -6.84
N ALA A 1031 -13.23 42.35 -6.48
CA ALA A 1031 -14.42 43.18 -6.72
C ALA A 1031 -14.67 43.42 -8.22
N SER A 1032 -13.62 43.79 -8.96
CA SER A 1032 -13.69 44.05 -10.40
C SER A 1032 -14.14 42.81 -11.19
N THR A 1033 -13.52 41.66 -10.92
CA THR A 1033 -13.86 40.40 -11.62
C THR A 1033 -15.28 39.96 -11.30
N ARG A 1034 -15.69 40.01 -10.03
CA ARG A 1034 -17.05 39.65 -9.60
C ARG A 1034 -18.13 40.46 -10.33
N ASP A 1035 -17.90 41.76 -10.47
CA ASP A 1035 -18.88 42.66 -11.09
C ASP A 1035 -18.96 42.43 -12.61
N ARG A 1036 -17.82 42.24 -13.27
CA ARG A 1036 -17.77 41.94 -14.72
C ARG A 1036 -18.39 40.59 -15.08
N LEU A 1037 -18.20 39.57 -14.24
CA LEU A 1037 -18.78 38.23 -14.44
C LEU A 1037 -20.31 38.18 -14.25
N ARG A 1038 -20.97 39.27 -13.85
CA ARG A 1038 -22.44 39.35 -13.79
C ARG A 1038 -23.10 39.04 -15.12
N VAL A 1039 -22.49 39.44 -16.23
CA VAL A 1039 -23.01 39.20 -17.58
C VAL A 1039 -23.10 37.71 -17.90
N CYS A 1040 -22.19 36.88 -17.38
CA CYS A 1040 -22.16 35.44 -17.61
C CYS A 1040 -23.31 34.68 -16.89
N LEU A 1041 -23.97 35.30 -15.91
CA LEU A 1041 -25.15 34.70 -15.27
C LEU A 1041 -26.36 34.65 -16.21
N ASP A 1042 -26.42 35.56 -17.19
CA ASP A 1042 -27.46 35.61 -18.22
C ASP A 1042 -27.00 34.96 -19.53
N ASP A 1043 -25.96 34.12 -19.49
CA ASP A 1043 -25.47 33.40 -20.67
C ASP A 1043 -26.56 32.49 -21.24
N LYS A 1044 -26.59 32.31 -22.57
CA LYS A 1044 -27.54 31.40 -23.23
C LYS A 1044 -27.38 29.94 -22.78
N LYS A 1045 -26.17 29.53 -22.40
CA LYS A 1045 -25.84 28.12 -22.08
C LYS A 1045 -25.80 27.86 -20.57
N ARG A 1046 -26.46 26.77 -20.14
CA ARG A 1046 -26.59 26.41 -18.71
C ARG A 1046 -25.25 26.06 -18.06
N SER A 1047 -24.36 25.39 -18.79
CA SER A 1047 -22.99 25.03 -18.39
C SER A 1047 -22.19 26.26 -17.94
N VAL A 1048 -22.17 27.29 -18.80
CA VAL A 1048 -21.48 28.57 -18.55
C VAL A 1048 -22.10 29.31 -17.37
N ARG A 1049 -23.44 29.37 -17.28
CA ARG A 1049 -24.13 30.00 -16.12
C ARG A 1049 -23.76 29.32 -14.80
N LYS A 1050 -23.77 27.98 -14.76
CA LYS A 1050 -23.41 27.21 -13.56
C LYS A 1050 -21.97 27.52 -13.15
N LYS A 1051 -21.01 27.40 -14.07
CA LYS A 1051 -19.60 27.67 -13.78
C LYS A 1051 -19.37 29.11 -13.35
N ALA A 1052 -20.07 30.07 -13.95
CA ALA A 1052 -20.03 31.47 -13.52
C ALA A 1052 -20.58 31.68 -12.09
N CYS A 1053 -21.61 30.94 -11.67
CA CYS A 1053 -22.06 30.93 -10.28
C CYS A 1053 -20.97 30.39 -9.35
N ASP A 1054 -20.35 29.27 -9.71
CA ASP A 1054 -19.30 28.63 -8.90
C ASP A 1054 -18.09 29.59 -8.71
N VAL A 1055 -17.59 30.19 -9.79
CA VAL A 1055 -16.50 31.18 -9.73
C VAL A 1055 -16.87 32.39 -8.87
N ARG A 1056 -18.11 32.88 -8.99
CA ARG A 1056 -18.59 34.01 -8.17
C ARG A 1056 -18.72 33.64 -6.70
N GLN A 1057 -19.08 32.40 -6.38
CA GLN A 1057 -19.11 31.91 -5.00
C GLN A 1057 -17.71 31.92 -4.39
N VAL A 1058 -16.71 31.39 -5.11
CA VAL A 1058 -15.30 31.48 -4.72
C VAL A 1058 -14.89 32.93 -4.46
N LEU A 1059 -15.26 33.85 -5.35
CA LEU A 1059 -14.99 35.28 -5.17
C LEU A 1059 -15.72 35.92 -3.97
N TYR A 1060 -16.85 35.38 -3.50
CA TYR A 1060 -17.53 35.86 -2.29
C TYR A 1060 -16.91 35.32 -1.00
N GLU A 1061 -16.36 34.11 -1.06
CA GLU A 1061 -15.70 33.41 0.05
C GLU A 1061 -14.23 33.81 0.19
N LEU A 1062 -13.62 34.37 -0.87
CA LEU A 1062 -12.22 34.79 -0.88
C LEU A 1062 -11.94 35.81 0.24
N GLY A 1063 -11.07 35.41 1.18
CA GLY A 1063 -10.65 36.21 2.33
C GLY A 1063 -11.57 36.15 3.56
N ARG A 1064 -12.48 35.17 3.64
CA ARG A 1064 -13.31 34.88 4.82
C ARG A 1064 -12.73 33.81 5.73
#